data_AF-A0A094ITN3-F1
#
_entry.id   AF-A0A094ITN3-F1
#
_cell.length_a   1.000
_cell.length_b   1.000
_cell.length_c   1.000
_cell.angle_alpha   90.00
_cell.angle_beta   90.00
_cell.angle_gamma   90.00
#
_symmetry.space_group_name_H-M   'P 1'
#
loop_
_entity.id
_entity.type
_entity.pdbx_description
1 polymer ?
#
loop_
_entity_poly.entity_id
_entity_poly.type
_entity_poly.pdbx_seq_one_letter_code
_entity_poly.pdbx_strand_id
1 'polypeptide(L)'
;MQQLQPPEVALPYHLSRELSRRASTSSLAKWDGGGCSAESRLRTWFLARRQFGAGRELNMESSWPAEWPNIGVHDDLHIFDPDGDILLQLVSCYENDNAILLDLFKALQYNETQDSDLAPEEEPTPTEEPAPEETAGGKPLTPTVYLRVSSKHLILASAMFRNMLSSDKFSEGQDLRSKGNLIIRLPDDAEVLITLMYIVHGITRRVPRKITLDTLTKLATLINYYQLHEAVEIFSDMWLADLKQKSFPTSYDSEVIPWLFVSWVFLMRDEFAQLTRILVNESDDRWEDDIGKNLLIPASIINEIQEHRIEAIGCIITIVHNHIDNYFSSNICASGDKDKQFSCDAIVLGSLLKSSSDIGIWPRPEVPYCGMTFKSLASQVEEMRVIHHQCSQDNPFALYNSCKNRGVKEAMKASVNSLERRLCGLNLDFYLLESRSSEKSKKKNKDADVSPSARRTSVDAAAGFTVLPKLHDKGDLLPRTMVFEHASKPLFWILAIAVIAFWFITVASADPSSFSSTPEYNYLPIRFTKWLCPYLTTRRRHVVAASIYVSILGVQLLEGRWVLVTNWRFLQRFLGTFPPMRTTGFMAYAVFSCSLLVVVGFGLFTIAVGVAIVSLQGVCIVELMFFNLGQKETAGKYDRHIETQILTDKKTTSND
;
A
#
# COMPACT_ATOMS: atom_id res chain seq x y z
N MET A 1 3.66 65.19 -57.97
CA MET A 1 3.08 66.15 -57.02
C MET A 1 2.89 65.42 -55.70
N GLN A 2 3.53 65.94 -54.65
CA GLN A 2 3.32 65.76 -53.19
C GLN A 2 3.08 64.35 -52.62
N GLN A 3 4.02 63.82 -51.81
CA GLN A 3 4.11 64.00 -50.33
C GLN A 3 2.85 63.44 -49.63
N LEU A 4 2.89 62.52 -48.66
CA LEU A 4 3.75 62.41 -47.47
C LEU A 4 3.91 60.93 -47.02
N GLN A 5 4.87 60.73 -46.12
CA GLN A 5 5.49 59.49 -45.62
C GLN A 5 5.07 59.23 -44.13
N PRO A 6 5.68 58.27 -43.38
CA PRO A 6 5.16 56.99 -42.83
C PRO A 6 4.94 57.06 -41.28
N PRO A 7 5.13 56.03 -40.39
CA PRO A 7 5.24 54.54 -40.49
C PRO A 7 4.38 53.75 -39.44
N GLU A 8 4.24 52.41 -39.55
CA GLU A 8 4.27 51.47 -38.40
C GLU A 8 4.18 49.97 -38.79
N VAL A 9 5.18 49.20 -38.31
CA VAL A 9 5.20 47.84 -37.71
C VAL A 9 4.30 46.72 -38.28
N ALA A 10 4.95 45.68 -38.83
CA ALA A 10 4.65 44.25 -38.55
C ALA A 10 5.77 43.33 -39.06
N LEU A 11 6.33 42.51 -38.15
CA LEU A 11 7.25 41.39 -38.42
C LEU A 11 6.46 40.10 -38.68
N PRO A 12 6.89 39.25 -39.63
CA PRO A 12 6.67 37.81 -39.49
C PRO A 12 7.92 36.96 -39.74
N TYR A 13 8.06 35.95 -38.89
CA TYR A 13 8.57 34.58 -39.12
C TYR A 13 9.47 34.33 -40.33
N HIS A 14 10.75 34.02 -40.08
CA HIS A 14 11.51 32.89 -40.65
C HIS A 14 13.01 33.07 -40.36
N LEU A 15 13.59 32.35 -39.38
CA LEU A 15 14.98 31.85 -39.43
C LEU A 15 15.26 30.87 -38.27
N SER A 16 14.77 29.64 -38.39
CA SER A 16 15.10 28.54 -37.48
C SER A 16 15.50 27.29 -38.26
N ARG A 17 16.65 27.34 -38.95
CA ARG A 17 17.26 26.12 -39.53
C ARG A 17 18.78 26.10 -39.75
N GLU A 18 19.53 27.10 -39.29
CA GLU A 18 20.97 27.20 -39.60
C GLU A 18 21.94 26.98 -38.40
N LEU A 19 21.47 26.60 -37.20
CA LEU A 19 22.36 26.41 -36.02
C LEU A 19 22.48 24.97 -35.50
N SER A 20 22.00 23.97 -36.25
CA SER A 20 22.05 22.54 -35.87
C SER A 20 23.10 21.71 -36.64
N ARG A 21 24.11 22.33 -37.28
CA ARG A 21 25.13 21.62 -38.09
C ARG A 21 26.60 21.96 -37.82
N ARG A 22 26.93 22.65 -36.73
CA ARG A 22 28.34 22.92 -36.36
C ARG A 22 28.59 22.66 -34.87
N ALA A 23 28.55 21.38 -34.47
CA ALA A 23 29.20 20.90 -33.25
C ALA A 23 29.52 19.39 -33.30
N SER A 24 29.70 18.84 -34.51
CA SER A 24 30.15 17.47 -34.73
C SER A 24 31.43 17.51 -35.55
N THR A 25 32.55 17.72 -34.85
CA THR A 25 33.92 17.21 -35.15
C THR A 25 34.96 18.03 -34.36
N SER A 26 35.45 17.50 -33.24
CA SER A 26 36.89 17.52 -32.92
C SER A 26 37.21 16.63 -31.72
N SER A 27 38.06 15.64 -31.98
CA SER A 27 39.02 14.99 -31.06
C SER A 27 38.50 14.02 -30.00
N LEU A 28 38.50 12.73 -30.40
CA LEU A 28 38.78 11.61 -29.50
C LEU A 28 40.10 11.83 -28.75
N ALA A 29 40.05 11.86 -27.42
CA ALA A 29 41.18 11.49 -26.58
C ALA A 29 40.76 10.26 -25.75
N LYS A 30 41.47 9.17 -26.01
CA LYS A 30 41.37 7.85 -25.40
C LYS A 30 41.86 7.95 -23.94
N TRP A 31 41.02 7.62 -22.97
CA TRP A 31 41.44 7.36 -21.59
C TRP A 31 40.96 5.96 -21.20
N ASP A 32 41.94 5.08 -21.02
CA ASP A 32 41.77 3.69 -20.58
C ASP A 32 41.46 3.62 -19.08
N GLY A 33 40.63 2.63 -18.72
CA GLY A 33 40.69 1.81 -17.51
C GLY A 33 40.92 2.48 -16.15
N GLY A 34 39.83 2.71 -15.41
CA GLY A 34 39.86 2.92 -13.96
C GLY A 34 38.45 3.07 -13.42
N GLY A 35 37.97 2.08 -12.66
CA GLY A 35 36.64 2.09 -12.05
C GLY A 35 36.49 3.22 -11.03
N CYS A 36 35.74 4.27 -11.40
CA CYS A 36 35.28 5.29 -10.46
C CYS A 36 33.83 5.01 -10.06
N SER A 37 33.61 4.83 -8.75
CA SER A 37 32.28 4.73 -8.11
C SER A 37 31.36 5.88 -8.55
N ALA A 38 30.07 5.59 -8.71
CA ALA A 38 29.02 6.55 -9.09
C ALA A 38 28.94 7.77 -8.14
N GLU A 39 29.37 7.59 -6.89
CA GLU A 39 29.50 8.66 -5.88
C GLU A 39 30.50 9.75 -6.30
N SER A 40 31.58 9.36 -6.99
CA SER A 40 32.52 10.31 -7.58
C SER A 40 31.88 11.11 -8.71
N ARG A 41 30.96 10.54 -9.49
CA ARG A 41 30.32 11.23 -10.63
C ARG A 41 29.30 12.27 -10.16
N LEU A 42 28.58 12.03 -9.06
CA LEU A 42 27.69 13.02 -8.44
C LEU A 42 28.50 14.17 -7.82
N ARG A 43 29.53 13.86 -7.01
CA ARG A 43 30.45 14.88 -6.49
C ARG A 43 31.11 15.70 -7.60
N THR A 44 31.57 15.05 -8.67
CA THR A 44 32.17 15.74 -9.83
C THR A 44 31.14 16.58 -10.59
N TRP A 45 29.88 16.13 -10.68
CA TRP A 45 28.79 16.90 -11.29
C TRP A 45 28.41 18.14 -10.46
N PHE A 46 28.34 18.01 -9.13
CA PHE A 46 28.12 19.14 -8.21
C PHE A 46 29.31 20.12 -8.25
N LEU A 47 30.55 19.63 -8.25
CA LEU A 47 31.76 20.45 -8.36
C LEU A 47 31.89 21.14 -9.73
N ALA A 48 31.57 20.46 -10.83
CA ALA A 48 31.63 21.04 -12.18
C ALA A 48 30.56 22.13 -12.42
N ARG A 49 29.43 22.07 -11.68
CA ARG A 49 28.38 23.10 -11.76
C ARG A 49 28.56 24.25 -10.77
N ARG A 50 29.45 24.10 -9.78
CA ARG A 50 29.93 25.13 -8.84
C ARG A 50 30.55 26.34 -9.54
N GLN A 51 31.23 26.12 -10.68
CA GLN A 51 31.90 27.18 -11.45
C GLN A 51 30.97 28.11 -12.25
N PHE A 52 29.74 27.69 -12.56
CA PHE A 52 28.80 28.52 -13.34
C PHE A 52 27.82 29.34 -12.48
N GLY A 53 27.90 29.24 -11.14
CA GLY A 53 27.08 30.01 -10.20
C GLY A 53 27.84 31.13 -9.45
N ALA A 54 29.17 31.11 -9.47
CA ALA A 54 30.04 32.03 -8.72
C ALA A 54 30.27 33.37 -9.46
N GLY A 55 29.19 34.04 -9.84
CA GLY A 55 29.24 35.29 -10.60
C GLY A 55 28.05 36.20 -10.29
N ARG A 56 27.87 36.53 -9.01
CA ARG A 56 27.10 37.68 -8.56
C ARG A 56 27.41 37.93 -7.08
N GLU A 57 28.32 38.84 -6.81
CA GLU A 57 28.37 39.54 -5.52
C GLU A 57 27.01 40.25 -5.34
N LEU A 58 26.15 39.68 -4.50
CA LEU A 58 24.93 40.31 -4.03
C LEU A 58 25.26 40.89 -2.65
N ASN A 59 25.02 42.20 -2.49
CA ASN A 59 25.17 42.93 -1.23
C ASN A 59 24.49 42.15 -0.09
N MET A 60 25.30 41.48 0.73
CA MET A 60 24.85 40.51 1.73
C MET A 60 24.50 41.17 3.09
N GLU A 61 24.80 42.46 3.26
CA GLU A 61 24.81 43.12 4.57
C GLU A 61 23.45 43.65 5.06
N SER A 62 22.39 43.71 4.23
CA SER A 62 21.10 44.29 4.68
C SER A 62 19.99 43.28 4.99
N SER A 63 20.19 41.97 4.77
CA SER A 63 19.15 40.94 4.99
C SER A 63 19.59 39.74 5.83
N TRP A 64 20.81 39.73 6.37
CA TRP A 64 21.31 38.67 7.25
C TRP A 64 20.99 39.00 8.71
N PRO A 65 20.22 38.16 9.44
CA PRO A 65 19.95 38.38 10.86
C PRO A 65 21.24 38.44 11.68
N ALA A 66 21.33 39.39 12.61
CA ALA A 66 22.52 39.56 13.47
C ALA A 66 22.81 38.34 14.38
N GLU A 67 21.79 37.53 14.65
CA GLU A 67 21.90 36.31 15.45
C GLU A 67 22.43 35.11 14.65
N TRP A 68 22.50 35.22 13.31
CA TRP A 68 22.98 34.14 12.46
C TRP A 68 24.51 34.08 12.41
N PRO A 69 25.10 32.87 12.29
CA PRO A 69 26.54 32.71 12.27
C PRO A 69 27.16 33.46 11.08
N ASN A 70 28.33 34.03 11.32
CA ASN A 70 29.19 34.49 10.23
C ASN A 70 29.70 33.26 9.47
N ILE A 71 29.33 33.15 8.20
CA ILE A 71 29.70 32.00 7.38
C ILE A 71 31.17 32.11 7.01
N GLY A 72 31.96 31.12 7.42
CA GLY A 72 33.39 31.08 7.16
C GLY A 72 33.69 30.77 5.70
N VAL A 73 34.92 31.06 5.26
CA VAL A 73 35.40 30.80 3.88
C VAL A 73 35.34 29.31 3.51
N HIS A 74 35.33 28.42 4.50
CA HIS A 74 35.27 26.97 4.32
C HIS A 74 33.86 26.38 4.41
N ASP A 75 32.87 27.18 4.82
CA ASP A 75 31.48 26.73 4.92
C ASP A 75 30.76 26.87 3.58
N ASP A 76 29.77 26.02 3.33
CA ASP A 76 29.02 26.01 2.07
C ASP A 76 27.59 26.54 2.31
N LEU A 77 27.31 27.77 1.83
CA LEU A 77 25.97 28.37 1.93
C LEU A 77 25.18 28.16 0.63
N HIS A 78 24.03 27.49 0.74
CA HIS A 78 23.03 27.39 -0.32
C HIS A 78 21.83 28.28 0.00
N ILE A 79 21.56 29.25 -0.88
CA ILE A 79 20.40 30.16 -0.72
C ILE A 79 19.27 29.67 -1.63
N PHE A 80 18.16 29.23 -1.03
CA PHE A 80 16.94 28.85 -1.74
C PHE A 80 15.91 29.98 -1.72
N ASP A 81 15.88 30.76 -0.65
CA ASP A 81 15.11 31.99 -0.53
C ASP A 81 16.01 33.11 0.01
N PRO A 82 16.31 34.17 -0.76
CA PRO A 82 17.08 35.33 -0.30
C PRO A 82 16.44 36.07 0.86
N ASP A 83 15.11 36.00 0.99
CA ASP A 83 14.33 36.55 2.10
C ASP A 83 13.95 35.47 3.12
N GLY A 84 14.60 34.30 3.02
CA GLY A 84 14.38 33.18 3.90
C GLY A 84 14.67 33.52 5.36
N ASP A 85 13.77 33.08 6.23
CA ASP A 85 13.73 33.28 7.67
C ASP A 85 14.25 32.06 8.45
N ILE A 86 14.64 30.98 7.77
CA ILE A 86 15.22 29.79 8.42
C ILE A 86 16.60 29.49 7.83
N LEU A 87 17.56 29.21 8.71
CA LEU A 87 18.88 28.70 8.36
C LEU A 87 19.02 27.25 8.86
N LEU A 88 19.02 26.30 7.93
CA LEU A 88 19.33 24.91 8.26
C LEU A 88 20.84 24.73 8.31
N GLN A 89 21.37 24.25 9.44
CA GLN A 89 22.77 23.94 9.63
C GLN A 89 22.94 22.42 9.60
N LEU A 90 23.62 21.90 8.58
CA LEU A 90 23.85 20.47 8.42
C LEU A 90 25.21 20.11 8.98
N VAL A 91 25.21 19.27 10.01
CA VAL A 91 26.42 18.88 10.70
C VAL A 91 26.92 17.58 10.07
N SER A 92 28.13 17.59 9.54
CA SER A 92 28.78 16.38 9.03
C SER A 92 29.00 15.42 10.20
N CYS A 93 28.21 14.36 10.27
CA CYS A 93 28.36 13.30 11.27
C CYS A 93 29.61 12.45 10.95
N TYR A 94 30.80 12.89 11.36
CA TYR A 94 31.89 11.97 11.62
C TYR A 94 31.82 11.57 13.10
N GLU A 95 31.46 10.31 13.33
CA GLU A 95 31.63 9.58 14.60
C GLU A 95 31.13 10.30 15.87
N ASN A 96 29.83 10.22 16.16
CA ASN A 96 29.29 9.61 17.37
C ASN A 96 27.77 9.82 17.50
N ASP A 97 27.12 8.74 17.90
CA ASP A 97 25.82 8.65 18.56
C ASP A 97 24.54 8.92 17.75
N ASN A 98 24.08 7.81 17.16
CA ASN A 98 22.71 7.44 16.80
C ASN A 98 21.67 7.56 17.95
N ALA A 99 22.00 8.23 19.05
CA ALA A 99 21.09 8.46 20.16
C ALA A 99 20.08 9.57 19.83
N ILE A 100 20.48 10.60 19.08
CA ILE A 100 19.64 11.79 18.87
C ILE A 100 18.42 11.50 18.00
N LEU A 101 18.58 10.75 16.90
CA LEU A 101 17.45 10.34 16.05
C LEU A 101 16.53 9.37 16.79
N LEU A 102 17.10 8.39 17.52
CA LEU A 102 16.32 7.41 18.28
C LEU A 102 15.57 8.05 19.47
N ASP A 103 16.17 9.04 20.14
CA ASP A 103 15.56 9.79 21.24
C ASP A 103 14.52 10.80 20.75
N LEU A 104 14.69 11.40 19.56
CA LEU A 104 13.63 12.17 18.90
C LEU A 104 12.44 11.29 18.47
N PHE A 105 12.70 10.07 17.99
CA PHE A 105 11.66 9.09 17.71
C PHE A 105 10.93 8.64 18.99
N LYS A 106 11.66 8.43 20.10
CA LYS A 106 11.05 8.19 21.42
C LYS A 106 10.28 9.38 21.94
N ALA A 107 10.74 10.61 21.73
CA ALA A 107 10.02 11.83 22.13
C ALA A 107 8.68 12.01 21.37
N LEU A 108 8.62 11.59 20.11
CA LEU A 108 7.38 11.51 19.33
C LEU A 108 6.47 10.36 19.78
N GLN A 109 7.00 9.37 20.50
CA GLN A 109 6.26 8.24 21.06
C GLN A 109 5.86 8.47 22.53
N TYR A 110 6.52 9.39 23.25
CA TYR A 110 6.34 9.67 24.68
C TYR A 110 5.40 10.84 24.99
N ASN A 111 4.86 11.55 23.99
CA ASN A 111 3.84 12.58 24.20
C ASN A 111 2.42 12.01 24.36
N GLU A 112 2.29 10.98 25.19
CA GLU A 112 0.99 10.48 25.62
C GLU A 112 1.00 9.91 27.04
N THR A 113 1.50 10.68 28.00
CA THR A 113 0.95 10.70 29.38
C THR A 113 1.67 11.80 30.16
N GLN A 114 0.96 12.88 30.46
CA GLN A 114 1.27 13.67 31.64
C GLN A 114 -0.08 14.19 32.17
N ASP A 115 -0.71 13.35 32.99
CA ASP A 115 -1.62 13.84 34.02
C ASP A 115 -0.74 14.15 35.24
N SER A 116 -0.87 15.37 35.72
CA SER A 116 -0.28 15.87 36.95
C SER A 116 -0.88 15.16 38.16
N ASP A 117 -0.04 14.74 39.12
CA ASP A 117 -0.29 15.03 40.53
C ASP A 117 0.95 14.79 41.42
N LEU A 118 1.40 15.91 41.99
CA LEU A 118 1.87 16.15 43.36
C LEU A 118 2.96 15.26 44.01
N ALA A 119 4.12 15.91 44.27
CA ALA A 119 4.72 16.18 45.61
C ALA A 119 6.24 15.88 45.67
N PRO A 120 6.99 16.48 46.62
CA PRO A 120 6.93 17.83 47.19
C PRO A 120 8.22 18.63 46.93
N GLU A 121 8.15 19.93 47.22
CA GLU A 121 9.25 20.90 47.20
C GLU A 121 10.44 20.49 48.08
N GLU A 122 11.66 20.59 47.54
CA GLU A 122 12.87 20.83 48.33
C GLU A 122 13.63 22.05 47.75
N GLU A 123 13.99 22.96 48.65
CA GLU A 123 14.71 24.20 48.39
C GLU A 123 16.16 24.01 47.90
N PRO A 124 16.77 25.01 47.25
CA PRO A 124 18.09 24.87 46.62
C PRO A 124 19.22 25.08 47.64
N THR A 125 20.28 24.26 47.54
CA THR A 125 21.59 24.54 48.14
C THR A 125 22.63 24.83 47.04
N PRO A 126 23.52 25.84 47.21
CA PRO A 126 24.34 26.37 46.11
C PRO A 126 25.81 25.93 46.21
N THR A 127 26.36 25.28 45.18
CA THR A 127 27.82 25.00 45.02
C THR A 127 28.00 24.43 43.59
N GLU A 128 28.93 24.75 42.69
CA GLU A 128 30.07 25.66 42.55
C GLU A 128 30.31 25.77 41.01
N GLU A 129 30.72 26.93 40.49
CA GLU A 129 31.33 27.04 39.16
C GLU A 129 32.67 26.30 39.12
N PRO A 130 33.04 25.64 38.01
CA PRO A 130 34.42 25.57 37.60
C PRO A 130 34.69 26.54 36.44
N ALA A 131 35.67 27.40 36.70
CA ALA A 131 36.30 28.35 35.79
C ALA A 131 37.02 27.65 34.59
N PRO A 132 37.43 28.40 33.56
CA PRO A 132 37.63 27.89 32.21
C PRO A 132 39.01 27.28 31.99
N GLU A 133 39.07 26.07 31.41
CA GLU A 133 40.29 25.56 30.78
C GLU A 133 40.32 25.95 29.30
N GLU A 134 41.17 26.93 28.99
CA GLU A 134 41.71 27.11 27.66
C GLU A 134 42.58 25.89 27.31
N THR A 135 42.23 25.15 26.27
CA THR A 135 43.25 24.38 25.54
C THR A 135 42.96 24.40 24.05
N ALA A 136 43.81 25.15 23.36
CA ALA A 136 43.94 25.16 21.91
C ALA A 136 44.27 23.73 21.41
N GLY A 137 43.30 23.13 20.73
CA GLY A 137 43.45 21.89 19.99
C GLY A 137 42.48 21.91 18.81
N GLY A 138 42.93 22.44 17.66
CA GLY A 138 42.13 22.53 16.45
C GLY A 138 41.69 21.15 15.97
N LYS A 139 40.43 20.78 16.22
CA LYS A 139 39.76 19.74 15.44
C LYS A 139 39.78 20.14 13.97
N PRO A 140 39.97 19.21 13.01
CA PRO A 140 39.82 19.53 11.60
C PRO A 140 38.41 20.11 11.41
N LEU A 141 38.34 21.39 11.03
CA LEU A 141 37.06 22.06 10.73
C LEU A 141 36.46 21.35 9.53
N THR A 142 35.55 20.40 9.77
CA THR A 142 34.72 19.86 8.72
C THR A 142 33.85 21.00 8.18
N PRO A 143 33.79 21.20 6.86
CA PRO A 143 33.02 22.30 6.28
C PRO A 143 31.54 22.13 6.67
N THR A 144 30.96 23.17 7.27
CA THR A 144 29.54 23.14 7.64
C THR A 144 28.71 23.57 6.44
N VAL A 145 27.61 22.85 6.16
CA VAL A 145 26.70 23.22 5.08
C VAL A 145 25.51 23.97 5.67
N TYR A 146 25.25 25.17 5.16
CA TYR A 146 24.14 26.03 5.57
C TYR A 146 23.14 26.17 4.42
N LEU A 147 21.85 25.99 4.72
CA LEU A 147 20.77 26.21 3.75
C LEU A 147 19.88 27.35 4.24
N ARG A 148 19.85 28.47 3.50
CA ARG A 148 18.88 29.55 3.75
C ARG A 148 17.57 29.24 3.04
N VAL A 149 16.53 29.01 3.82
CA VAL A 149 15.23 28.51 3.37
C VAL A 149 14.09 29.34 3.97
N SER A 150 12.88 29.03 3.54
CA SER A 150 11.68 29.82 3.80
C SER A 150 10.72 28.97 4.61
N SER A 151 10.35 29.43 5.81
CA SER A 151 9.41 28.75 6.69
C SER A 151 8.09 28.48 5.99
N LYS A 152 7.60 29.44 5.19
CA LYS A 152 6.35 29.33 4.44
C LYS A 152 6.39 28.16 3.44
N HIS A 153 7.49 27.99 2.73
CA HIS A 153 7.65 26.87 1.78
C HIS A 153 7.76 25.53 2.51
N LEU A 154 8.54 25.47 3.61
CA LEU A 154 8.65 24.26 4.43
C LEU A 154 7.30 23.83 5.02
N ILE A 155 6.57 24.77 5.64
CA ILE A 155 5.24 24.55 6.24
C ILE A 155 4.24 24.09 5.17
N LEU A 156 4.30 24.68 3.98
CA LEU A 156 3.40 24.30 2.89
C LEU A 156 3.66 22.88 2.43
N ALA A 157 4.93 22.51 2.20
CA ALA A 157 5.32 21.24 1.60
C ALA A 157 5.34 20.05 2.57
N SER A 158 5.52 20.30 3.87
CA SER A 158 5.76 19.25 4.88
C SER A 158 4.83 19.39 6.07
N ALA A 159 4.11 18.32 6.39
CA ALA A 159 3.31 18.24 7.60
C ALA A 159 4.18 18.26 8.87
N MET A 160 5.38 17.68 8.82
CA MET A 160 6.33 17.70 9.94
C MET A 160 6.79 19.14 10.23
N PHE A 161 7.30 19.85 9.22
CA PHE A 161 7.71 21.25 9.40
C PHE A 161 6.54 22.16 9.74
N ARG A 162 5.34 21.90 9.22
CA ARG A 162 4.12 22.59 9.67
C ARG A 162 3.91 22.44 11.17
N ASN A 163 3.96 21.21 11.69
CA ASN A 163 3.76 20.95 13.11
C ASN A 163 4.86 21.59 13.96
N MET A 164 6.12 21.50 13.53
CA MET A 164 7.28 22.09 14.22
C MET A 164 7.23 23.62 14.25
N LEU A 165 6.95 24.26 13.11
CA LEU A 165 7.12 25.72 12.93
C LEU A 165 5.84 26.51 13.18
N SER A 166 4.65 25.89 13.03
CA SER A 166 3.37 26.61 13.22
C SER A 166 2.80 26.45 14.64
N SER A 167 3.22 25.44 15.39
CA SER A 167 2.67 25.13 16.72
C SER A 167 3.37 25.93 17.83
N ASP A 168 2.64 26.28 18.89
CA ASP A 168 3.22 26.80 20.15
C ASP A 168 3.88 25.72 21.01
N LYS A 169 3.70 24.45 20.65
CA LYS A 169 4.22 23.31 21.43
C LYS A 169 5.71 23.05 21.25
N PHE A 170 6.32 23.63 20.21
CA PHE A 170 7.74 23.43 19.90
C PHE A 170 8.48 24.76 20.04
N SER A 171 9.68 24.69 20.62
CA SER A 171 10.58 25.84 20.78
C SER A 171 10.86 26.53 19.46
N GLU A 172 11.00 25.76 18.38
CA GLU A 172 11.27 26.22 17.03
C GLU A 172 10.19 27.17 16.52
N GLY A 173 8.92 26.82 16.71
CA GLY A 173 7.79 27.69 16.34
C GLY A 173 7.70 28.96 17.21
N GLN A 174 8.02 28.86 18.50
CA GLN A 174 8.05 30.01 19.41
C GLN A 174 9.18 30.98 19.04
N ASP A 175 10.38 30.45 18.76
CA ASP A 175 11.55 31.21 18.35
C ASP A 175 11.31 31.89 17.01
N LEU A 176 10.77 31.17 16.03
CA LEU A 176 10.44 31.75 14.72
C LEU A 176 9.43 32.91 14.84
N ARG A 177 8.41 32.79 15.70
CA ARG A 177 7.42 33.85 15.92
C ARG A 177 7.99 35.05 16.68
N SER A 178 8.84 34.82 17.68
CA SER A 178 9.36 35.87 18.55
C SER A 178 10.53 36.65 17.92
N LYS A 179 11.46 35.95 17.28
CA LYS A 179 12.69 36.51 16.67
C LYS A 179 12.52 36.82 15.18
N GLY A 180 11.51 36.25 14.52
CA GLY A 180 11.29 36.37 13.09
C GLY A 180 12.28 35.59 12.22
N ASN A 181 13.22 34.86 12.84
CA ASN A 181 14.17 33.99 12.16
C ASN A 181 14.54 32.81 13.08
N LEU A 182 15.07 31.72 12.50
CA LEU A 182 15.39 30.50 13.22
C LEU A 182 16.60 29.78 12.61
N ILE A 183 17.44 29.17 13.47
CA ILE A 183 18.50 28.24 13.06
C ILE A 183 18.10 26.83 13.50
N ILE A 184 18.09 25.88 12.57
CA ILE A 184 17.79 24.47 12.87
C ILE A 184 19.01 23.62 12.54
N ARG A 185 19.50 22.86 13.52
CA ARG A 185 20.61 21.92 13.31
C ARG A 185 20.07 20.55 12.94
N LEU A 186 20.52 20.02 11.82
CA LEU A 186 20.06 18.72 11.30
C LEU A 186 21.25 17.78 11.10
N PRO A 187 21.18 16.52 11.57
CA PRO A 187 22.19 15.49 11.33
C PRO A 187 21.96 14.77 9.97
N ASP A 188 21.35 15.46 9.00
CA ASP A 188 20.91 14.86 7.74
C ASP A 188 22.00 14.92 6.65
N ASP A 189 21.88 14.01 5.69
CA ASP A 189 22.71 14.02 4.48
C ASP A 189 22.49 15.32 3.67
N ALA A 190 23.57 16.07 3.48
CA ALA A 190 23.54 17.37 2.83
C ALA A 190 23.09 17.31 1.38
N GLU A 191 23.54 16.33 0.59
CA GLU A 191 23.20 16.24 -0.84
C GLU A 191 21.70 15.94 -1.03
N VAL A 192 21.17 15.08 -0.16
CA VAL A 192 19.76 14.67 -0.17
C VAL A 192 18.87 15.83 0.26
N LEU A 193 19.21 16.52 1.36
CA LEU A 193 18.40 17.63 1.85
C LEU A 193 18.44 18.83 0.90
N ILE A 194 19.59 19.15 0.30
CA ILE A 194 19.70 20.16 -0.77
C ILE A 194 18.74 19.84 -1.92
N THR A 195 18.67 18.57 -2.33
CA THR A 195 17.76 18.12 -3.40
C THR A 195 16.30 18.33 -3.01
N LEU A 196 15.92 17.99 -1.79
CA LEU A 196 14.56 18.23 -1.27
C LEU A 196 14.23 19.72 -1.19
N MET A 197 15.18 20.56 -0.75
CA MET A 197 14.98 22.02 -0.70
C MET A 197 14.80 22.62 -2.10
N TYR A 198 15.50 22.12 -3.13
CA TYR A 198 15.24 22.55 -4.51
C TYR A 198 13.81 22.23 -4.95
N ILE A 199 13.24 21.11 -4.50
CA ILE A 199 11.86 20.73 -4.81
C ILE A 199 10.88 21.62 -4.05
N VAL A 200 11.05 21.74 -2.72
CA VAL A 200 10.17 22.52 -1.83
C VAL A 200 10.07 23.98 -2.26
N HIS A 201 11.18 24.58 -2.74
CA HIS A 201 11.23 25.97 -3.20
C HIS A 201 10.92 26.13 -4.70
N GLY A 202 10.50 25.08 -5.39
CA GLY A 202 10.13 25.16 -6.81
C GLY A 202 11.30 25.38 -7.78
N ILE A 203 12.55 25.18 -7.34
CA ILE A 203 13.77 25.33 -8.14
C ILE A 203 14.04 24.04 -8.92
N THR A 204 13.07 23.65 -9.75
CA THR A 204 13.01 22.35 -10.44
C THR A 204 14.14 22.09 -11.44
N ARG A 205 14.82 23.13 -11.94
CA ARG A 205 15.93 23.01 -12.89
C ARG A 205 17.19 22.42 -12.26
N ARG A 206 17.36 22.55 -10.95
CA ARG A 206 18.53 22.04 -10.21
C ARG A 206 18.32 20.62 -9.66
N VAL A 207 17.09 20.11 -9.66
CA VAL A 207 16.77 18.75 -9.24
C VAL A 207 17.38 17.73 -10.22
N PRO A 208 18.13 16.72 -9.75
CA PRO A 208 18.69 15.67 -10.60
C PRO A 208 17.61 14.89 -11.35
N ARG A 209 17.85 14.59 -12.63
CA ARG A 209 16.92 13.81 -13.46
C ARG A 209 17.15 12.31 -13.41
N LYS A 210 18.32 11.90 -12.93
CA LYS A 210 18.71 10.51 -12.72
C LYS A 210 19.44 10.43 -11.40
N ILE A 211 19.15 9.40 -10.63
CA ILE A 211 19.76 9.13 -9.33
C ILE A 211 20.05 7.63 -9.22
N THR A 212 20.85 7.23 -8.23
CA THR A 212 21.09 5.82 -7.89
C THR A 212 20.03 5.33 -6.91
N LEU A 213 19.93 4.01 -6.73
CA LEU A 213 19.09 3.42 -5.70
C LEU A 213 19.48 3.91 -4.30
N ASP A 214 20.78 3.96 -3.97
CA ASP A 214 21.28 4.51 -2.70
C ASP A 214 20.77 5.94 -2.43
N THR A 215 20.88 6.83 -3.42
CA THR A 215 20.37 8.20 -3.29
C THR A 215 18.85 8.22 -3.13
N LEU A 216 18.11 7.38 -3.89
CA LEU A 216 16.65 7.28 -3.75
C LEU A 216 16.26 6.76 -2.36
N THR A 217 16.99 5.80 -1.80
CA THR A 217 16.75 5.24 -0.48
C THR A 217 16.98 6.29 0.60
N LYS A 218 18.08 7.06 0.53
CA LYS A 218 18.32 8.19 1.45
C LYS A 218 17.26 9.28 1.32
N LEU A 219 16.85 9.60 0.08
CA LEU A 219 15.72 10.49 -0.19
C LEU A 219 14.44 9.95 0.44
N ALA A 220 14.12 8.68 0.27
CA ALA A 220 12.93 8.04 0.83
C ALA A 220 12.91 8.14 2.37
N THR A 221 14.07 7.98 3.03
CA THR A 221 14.19 8.17 4.48
C THR A 221 13.77 9.58 4.89
N LEU A 222 14.35 10.61 4.26
CA LEU A 222 14.01 12.00 4.59
C LEU A 222 12.59 12.39 4.14
N ILE A 223 12.12 11.89 2.99
CA ILE A 223 10.75 12.12 2.49
C ILE A 223 9.72 11.56 3.47
N ASN A 224 9.96 10.35 3.97
CA ASN A 224 9.09 9.72 4.95
C ASN A 224 9.13 10.48 6.29
N TYR A 225 10.32 10.83 6.78
CA TYR A 225 10.51 11.55 8.03
C TYR A 225 9.86 12.95 8.02
N TYR A 226 10.19 13.75 7.01
CA TYR A 226 9.66 15.10 6.83
C TYR A 226 8.26 15.11 6.22
N GLN A 227 7.69 13.96 5.85
CA GLN A 227 6.37 13.83 5.22
C GLN A 227 6.23 14.71 3.97
N LEU A 228 7.17 14.58 3.03
CA LEU A 228 7.29 15.41 1.82
C LEU A 228 6.70 14.74 0.55
N HIS A 229 5.94 13.65 0.70
CA HIS A 229 5.46 12.79 -0.40
C HIS A 229 4.77 13.57 -1.54
N GLU A 230 3.89 14.51 -1.21
CA GLU A 230 3.16 15.33 -2.21
C GLU A 230 4.09 16.28 -2.97
N ALA A 231 5.06 16.91 -2.27
CA ALA A 231 5.98 17.85 -2.89
C ALA A 231 6.92 17.17 -3.90
N VAL A 232 7.27 15.90 -3.68
CA VAL A 232 8.26 15.17 -4.48
C VAL A 232 7.65 14.31 -5.59
N GLU A 233 6.33 14.11 -5.61
CA GLU A 233 5.61 13.12 -6.44
C GLU A 233 6.10 13.06 -7.91
N ILE A 234 6.14 14.22 -8.57
CA ILE A 234 6.57 14.34 -9.98
C ILE A 234 8.01 13.83 -10.19
N PHE A 235 8.90 14.09 -9.23
CA PHE A 235 10.30 13.69 -9.33
C PHE A 235 10.50 12.23 -8.93
N SER A 236 9.80 11.77 -7.90
CA SER A 236 9.86 10.36 -7.48
C SER A 236 9.36 9.44 -8.59
N ASP A 237 8.27 9.77 -9.28
CA ASP A 237 7.75 8.95 -10.39
C ASP A 237 8.79 8.79 -11.50
N MET A 238 9.48 9.88 -11.85
CA MET A 238 10.55 9.88 -12.85
C MET A 238 11.75 9.04 -12.40
N TRP A 239 12.19 9.15 -11.15
CA TRP A 239 13.31 8.37 -10.62
C TRP A 239 12.98 6.89 -10.52
N LEU A 240 11.78 6.57 -10.02
CA LEU A 240 11.29 5.20 -9.89
C LEU A 240 11.19 4.53 -11.26
N ALA A 241 10.65 5.21 -12.28
CA ALA A 241 10.55 4.65 -13.62
C ALA A 241 11.93 4.31 -14.23
N ASP A 242 12.92 5.20 -14.09
CA ASP A 242 14.29 4.99 -14.60
C ASP A 242 15.03 3.87 -13.84
N LEU A 243 14.87 3.78 -12.51
CA LEU A 243 15.52 2.77 -11.69
C LEU A 243 14.89 1.38 -11.84
N LYS A 244 13.55 1.28 -11.87
CA LYS A 244 12.85 0.01 -12.08
C LYS A 244 13.25 -0.66 -13.38
N GLN A 245 13.48 0.11 -14.44
CA GLN A 245 13.92 -0.42 -15.72
C GLN A 245 15.33 -1.03 -15.66
N LYS A 246 16.19 -0.56 -14.75
CA LYS A 246 17.62 -0.92 -14.72
C LYS A 246 17.95 -2.02 -13.73
N SER A 247 17.37 -1.97 -12.53
CA SER A 247 17.84 -2.79 -11.40
C SER A 247 16.73 -3.24 -10.46
N PHE A 248 15.49 -3.40 -10.94
CA PHE A 248 14.46 -3.99 -10.09
C PHE A 248 14.77 -5.48 -9.81
N PRO A 249 14.86 -5.93 -8.53
CA PRO A 249 15.30 -7.27 -8.19
C PRO A 249 14.32 -8.36 -8.62
N THR A 250 14.86 -9.48 -9.10
CA THR A 250 14.09 -10.71 -9.41
C THR A 250 14.46 -11.89 -8.51
N SER A 251 15.51 -11.74 -7.69
CA SER A 251 16.04 -12.73 -6.74
C SER A 251 16.61 -11.99 -5.53
N TYR A 252 16.93 -12.71 -4.45
CA TYR A 252 17.50 -12.07 -3.26
C TYR A 252 18.93 -11.57 -3.52
N ASP A 253 19.12 -10.26 -3.36
CA ASP A 253 20.39 -9.55 -3.47
C ASP A 253 20.41 -8.31 -2.55
N SER A 254 21.51 -7.55 -2.56
CA SER A 254 21.68 -6.36 -1.73
C SER A 254 20.72 -5.22 -2.05
N GLU A 255 20.02 -5.25 -3.19
CA GLU A 255 19.07 -4.20 -3.61
C GLU A 255 17.63 -4.48 -3.13
N VAL A 256 17.30 -5.72 -2.74
CA VAL A 256 15.94 -6.10 -2.28
C VAL A 256 15.48 -5.28 -1.09
N ILE A 257 16.29 -5.12 -0.05
CA ILE A 257 15.91 -4.37 1.16
C ILE A 257 15.74 -2.86 0.88
N PRO A 258 16.69 -2.18 0.18
CA PRO A 258 16.48 -0.82 -0.28
C PRO A 258 15.20 -0.64 -1.09
N TRP A 259 14.92 -1.55 -2.03
CA TRP A 259 13.69 -1.51 -2.81
C TRP A 259 12.44 -1.80 -1.98
N LEU A 260 12.52 -2.68 -0.97
CA LEU A 260 11.41 -2.95 -0.06
C LEU A 260 11.02 -1.67 0.67
N PHE A 261 12.01 -0.98 1.26
CA PHE A 261 11.79 0.31 1.93
C PHE A 261 11.21 1.37 0.98
N VAL A 262 11.80 1.53 -0.21
CA VAL A 262 11.30 2.47 -1.24
C VAL A 262 9.86 2.12 -1.64
N SER A 263 9.56 0.85 -1.88
CA SER A 263 8.23 0.40 -2.28
C SER A 263 7.18 0.65 -1.20
N TRP A 264 7.56 0.56 0.07
CA TRP A 264 6.71 0.92 1.20
C TRP A 264 6.48 2.44 1.28
N VAL A 265 7.55 3.26 1.25
CA VAL A 265 7.44 4.73 1.33
C VAL A 265 6.60 5.31 0.19
N PHE A 266 6.83 4.84 -1.04
CA PHE A 266 6.15 5.35 -2.24
C PHE A 266 4.88 4.58 -2.62
N LEU A 267 4.35 3.73 -1.72
CA LEU A 267 3.08 3.03 -1.90
C LEU A 267 2.99 2.12 -3.15
N MET A 268 4.11 1.49 -3.52
CA MET A 268 4.25 0.65 -4.71
C MET A 268 3.77 -0.79 -4.44
N ARG A 269 2.46 -1.01 -4.53
CA ARG A 269 1.77 -2.24 -4.10
C ARG A 269 2.30 -3.52 -4.74
N ASP A 270 2.43 -3.54 -6.07
CA ASP A 270 2.79 -4.75 -6.82
C ASP A 270 4.27 -5.09 -6.62
N GLU A 271 5.12 -4.07 -6.55
CA GLU A 271 6.54 -4.22 -6.29
C GLU A 271 6.81 -4.66 -4.85
N PHE A 272 6.08 -4.09 -3.88
CA PHE A 272 6.15 -4.50 -2.48
C PHE A 272 5.78 -5.99 -2.33
N ALA A 273 4.71 -6.43 -2.98
CA ALA A 273 4.34 -7.84 -2.99
C ALA A 273 5.44 -8.72 -3.64
N GLN A 274 6.05 -8.29 -4.73
CA GLN A 274 7.13 -9.05 -5.37
C GLN A 274 8.36 -9.16 -4.45
N LEU A 275 8.79 -8.07 -3.83
CA LEU A 275 9.98 -8.02 -2.96
C LEU A 275 9.79 -8.85 -1.69
N THR A 276 8.62 -8.74 -1.06
CA THR A 276 8.30 -9.55 0.13
C THR A 276 8.22 -11.04 -0.21
N ARG A 277 7.72 -11.40 -1.40
CA ARG A 277 7.75 -12.79 -1.89
C ARG A 277 9.19 -13.29 -2.09
N ILE A 278 10.08 -12.46 -2.66
CA ILE A 278 11.50 -12.81 -2.82
C ILE A 278 12.12 -13.11 -1.46
N LEU A 279 11.89 -12.25 -0.45
CA LEU A 279 12.39 -12.46 0.91
C LEU A 279 11.88 -13.79 1.51
N VAL A 280 10.57 -14.02 1.51
CA VAL A 280 9.98 -15.27 2.02
C VAL A 280 10.57 -16.52 1.31
N ASN A 281 10.85 -16.41 0.02
CA ASN A 281 11.33 -17.53 -0.80
C ASN A 281 12.85 -17.78 -0.65
N GLU A 282 13.65 -16.73 -0.54
CA GLU A 282 15.10 -16.80 -0.79
C GLU A 282 15.97 -16.32 0.38
N SER A 283 15.41 -15.61 1.36
CA SER A 283 16.18 -15.14 2.53
C SER A 283 16.29 -16.22 3.62
N ASP A 284 17.31 -16.08 4.47
CA ASP A 284 17.48 -16.91 5.66
C ASP A 284 16.92 -16.19 6.92
N ASP A 285 17.22 -16.70 8.11
CA ASP A 285 16.79 -16.14 9.40
C ASP A 285 17.51 -14.87 9.82
N ARG A 286 18.58 -14.51 9.12
CA ARG A 286 19.45 -13.38 9.46
C ARG A 286 19.29 -12.20 8.52
N TRP A 287 18.37 -12.27 7.57
CA TRP A 287 18.11 -11.20 6.61
C TRP A 287 17.79 -9.84 7.27
N GLU A 288 17.29 -9.84 8.51
CA GLU A 288 17.08 -8.63 9.31
C GLU A 288 18.39 -7.90 9.64
N ASP A 289 19.51 -8.62 9.75
CA ASP A 289 20.85 -8.06 9.96
C ASP A 289 21.29 -7.18 8.77
N ASP A 290 20.76 -7.46 7.58
CA ASP A 290 21.05 -6.71 6.34
C ASP A 290 20.25 -5.39 6.27
N ILE A 291 19.28 -5.18 7.16
CA ILE A 291 18.53 -3.93 7.24
C ILE A 291 19.44 -2.85 7.83
N GLY A 292 19.88 -1.93 6.96
CA GLY A 292 20.67 -0.78 7.38
C GLY A 292 19.95 0.01 8.48
N LYS A 293 20.71 0.41 9.51
CA LYS A 293 20.19 1.10 10.72
C LYS A 293 19.33 2.36 10.44
N ASN A 294 19.49 2.96 9.26
CA ASN A 294 18.77 4.16 8.84
C ASN A 294 17.47 3.88 8.06
N LEU A 295 17.14 2.61 7.81
CA LEU A 295 15.92 2.19 7.12
C LEU A 295 14.83 1.90 8.14
N LEU A 296 13.83 2.77 8.16
CA LEU A 296 12.71 2.70 9.09
C LEU A 296 11.59 1.82 8.53
N ILE A 297 11.91 0.55 8.23
CA ILE A 297 10.89 -0.43 7.84
C ILE A 297 10.08 -0.80 9.09
N PRO A 298 8.74 -0.69 9.08
CA PRO A 298 7.92 -1.11 10.21
C PRO A 298 8.19 -2.54 10.65
N ALA A 299 8.35 -2.75 11.96
CA ALA A 299 8.57 -4.08 12.54
C ALA A 299 7.44 -5.06 12.21
N SER A 300 6.20 -4.58 12.00
CA SER A 300 5.08 -5.42 11.57
C SER A 300 5.31 -6.04 10.19
N ILE A 301 5.98 -5.35 9.27
CA ILE A 301 6.33 -5.90 7.95
C ILE A 301 7.42 -6.95 8.10
N ILE A 302 8.47 -6.64 8.88
CA ILE A 302 9.60 -7.55 9.12
C ILE A 302 9.11 -8.87 9.75
N ASN A 303 8.32 -8.77 10.82
CA ASN A 303 7.76 -9.92 11.52
C ASN A 303 6.88 -10.78 10.62
N GLU A 304 6.03 -10.18 9.78
CA GLU A 304 5.15 -10.93 8.89
C GLU A 304 5.93 -11.69 7.80
N ILE A 305 6.98 -11.07 7.25
CA ILE A 305 7.89 -11.75 6.30
C ILE A 305 8.53 -12.96 7.00
N GLN A 306 9.00 -12.76 8.23
CA GLN A 306 9.66 -13.80 9.01
C GLN A 306 8.69 -14.93 9.40
N GLU A 307 7.44 -14.62 9.72
CA GLU A 307 6.38 -15.61 9.98
C GLU A 307 6.06 -16.42 8.73
N HIS A 308 5.83 -15.77 7.59
CA HIS A 308 5.57 -16.46 6.31
C HIS A 308 6.74 -17.33 5.86
N ARG A 309 7.98 -16.90 6.12
CA ARG A 309 9.19 -17.69 5.86
C ARG A 309 9.21 -18.97 6.69
N ILE A 310 8.95 -18.86 8.00
CA ILE A 310 8.86 -20.02 8.90
C ILE A 310 7.73 -20.96 8.47
N GLU A 311 6.54 -20.43 8.17
CA GLU A 311 5.41 -21.26 7.74
C GLU A 311 5.72 -22.02 6.44
N ALA A 312 6.29 -21.33 5.45
CA ALA A 312 6.59 -21.92 4.15
C ALA A 312 7.64 -23.04 4.26
N ILE A 313 8.73 -22.81 4.99
CA ILE A 313 9.77 -23.83 5.26
C ILE A 313 9.18 -25.00 6.06
N GLY A 314 8.42 -24.69 7.11
CA GLY A 314 7.74 -25.68 7.94
C GLY A 314 6.77 -26.57 7.14
N CYS A 315 6.12 -26.02 6.12
CA CYS A 315 5.27 -26.77 5.20
C CYS A 315 6.06 -27.78 4.35
N ILE A 316 7.24 -27.42 3.84
CA ILE A 316 8.12 -28.38 3.11
C ILE A 316 8.57 -29.49 4.05
N ILE A 317 9.05 -29.15 5.25
CA ILE A 317 9.49 -30.14 6.25
C ILE A 317 8.33 -31.09 6.58
N THR A 318 7.13 -30.56 6.76
CA THR A 318 5.94 -31.37 7.06
C THR A 318 5.58 -32.33 5.93
N ILE A 319 5.75 -31.97 4.66
CA ILE A 319 5.54 -32.89 3.54
C ILE A 319 6.43 -34.13 3.68
N VAL A 320 7.73 -33.93 3.92
CA VAL A 320 8.69 -35.04 4.01
C VAL A 320 8.42 -35.88 5.27
N HIS A 321 8.20 -35.23 6.41
CA HIS A 321 7.90 -35.91 7.67
C HIS A 321 6.60 -36.71 7.62
N ASN A 322 5.55 -36.22 6.96
CA ASN A 322 4.33 -36.98 6.75
C ASN A 322 4.59 -38.27 5.95
N HIS A 323 5.47 -38.24 4.95
CA HIS A 323 5.86 -39.47 4.26
C HIS A 323 6.63 -40.42 5.18
N ILE A 324 7.57 -39.91 5.99
CA ILE A 324 8.29 -40.71 6.99
C ILE A 324 7.30 -41.39 7.96
N ASP A 325 6.38 -40.64 8.56
CA ASP A 325 5.40 -41.13 9.53
C ASP A 325 4.47 -42.19 8.93
N ASN A 326 4.06 -41.99 7.67
CA ASN A 326 3.24 -42.95 6.94
C ASN A 326 3.96 -44.29 6.78
N TYR A 327 5.23 -44.29 6.32
CA TYR A 327 6.01 -45.52 6.13
C TYR A 327 6.47 -46.13 7.46
N PHE A 328 6.52 -45.34 8.53
CA PHE A 328 6.83 -45.82 9.87
C PHE A 328 5.65 -46.57 10.51
N SER A 329 4.43 -46.09 10.29
CA SER A 329 3.23 -46.54 11.01
C SER A 329 2.30 -47.45 10.21
N SER A 330 2.43 -47.48 8.88
CA SER A 330 1.51 -48.17 7.98
C SER A 330 2.25 -48.97 6.92
N ASN A 331 1.63 -50.08 6.49
CA ASN A 331 2.12 -50.86 5.37
C ASN A 331 1.60 -50.25 4.05
N ILE A 332 2.43 -49.46 3.35
CA ILE A 332 2.01 -48.66 2.18
C ILE A 332 2.27 -49.40 0.88
N CYS A 333 3.38 -50.14 0.80
CA CYS A 333 3.70 -50.91 -0.39
C CYS A 333 2.61 -51.96 -0.67
N ALA A 334 2.07 -51.98 -1.90
CA ALA A 334 1.07 -52.96 -2.28
C ALA A 334 1.74 -54.27 -2.73
N SER A 335 1.74 -55.28 -1.84
CA SER A 335 2.21 -56.65 -2.13
C SER A 335 1.25 -57.67 -1.55
N GLY A 336 0.98 -58.75 -2.28
CA GLY A 336 0.21 -59.90 -1.77
C GLY A 336 0.95 -60.72 -0.71
N ASP A 337 2.26 -60.48 -0.58
CA ASP A 337 3.17 -61.09 0.39
C ASP A 337 3.58 -60.04 1.44
N LYS A 338 3.33 -60.36 2.72
CA LYS A 338 3.59 -59.48 3.88
C LYS A 338 5.08 -59.24 4.11
N ASP A 339 5.94 -60.22 3.83
CA ASP A 339 7.39 -60.06 4.04
C ASP A 339 8.00 -59.16 2.98
N LYS A 340 7.52 -59.28 1.73
CA LYS A 340 7.86 -58.35 0.64
C LYS A 340 7.32 -56.94 0.89
N GLN A 341 6.14 -56.82 1.50
CA GLN A 341 5.55 -55.54 1.90
C GLN A 341 6.42 -54.83 2.96
N PHE A 342 6.73 -55.52 4.05
CA PHE A 342 7.60 -54.99 5.12
C PHE A 342 8.98 -54.58 4.60
N SER A 343 9.60 -55.42 3.77
CA SER A 343 10.91 -55.11 3.17
C SER A 343 10.88 -53.87 2.29
N CYS A 344 9.81 -53.70 1.50
CA CYS A 344 9.61 -52.52 0.67
C CYS A 344 9.44 -51.25 1.52
N ASP A 345 8.55 -51.28 2.51
CA ASP A 345 8.29 -50.13 3.39
C ASP A 345 9.56 -49.74 4.18
N ALA A 346 10.31 -50.71 4.69
CA ALA A 346 11.59 -50.48 5.39
C ALA A 346 12.67 -49.86 4.49
N ILE A 347 12.78 -50.29 3.23
CA ILE A 347 13.75 -49.72 2.27
C ILE A 347 13.39 -48.27 1.92
N VAL A 348 12.12 -47.99 1.66
CA VAL A 348 11.66 -46.62 1.36
C VAL A 348 11.89 -45.73 2.58
N LEU A 349 11.46 -46.17 3.77
CA LEU A 349 11.67 -45.45 5.03
C LEU A 349 13.15 -45.15 5.29
N GLY A 350 14.02 -46.15 5.16
CA GLY A 350 15.46 -45.97 5.34
C GLY A 350 16.06 -44.97 4.36
N SER A 351 15.60 -44.97 3.10
CA SER A 351 16.05 -44.00 2.10
C SER A 351 15.54 -42.58 2.35
N LEU A 352 14.30 -42.43 2.86
CA LEU A 352 13.72 -41.15 3.26
C LEU A 352 14.45 -40.58 4.47
N LEU A 353 14.67 -41.38 5.51
CA LEU A 353 15.39 -40.97 6.72
C LEU A 353 16.82 -40.54 6.39
N LYS A 354 17.53 -41.32 5.58
CA LYS A 354 18.88 -41.00 5.15
C LYS A 354 18.93 -39.69 4.36
N SER A 355 18.10 -39.55 3.31
CA SER A 355 18.06 -38.33 2.51
C SER A 355 17.62 -37.11 3.33
N SER A 356 16.71 -37.29 4.28
CA SER A 356 16.24 -36.21 5.17
C SER A 356 17.31 -35.77 6.17
N SER A 357 18.14 -36.71 6.63
CA SER A 357 19.31 -36.42 7.46
C SER A 357 20.38 -35.68 6.66
N ASP A 358 20.61 -36.05 5.40
CA ASP A 358 21.62 -35.42 4.53
C ASP A 358 21.31 -33.93 4.28
N ILE A 359 20.03 -33.58 4.18
CA ILE A 359 19.56 -32.19 3.98
C ILE A 359 19.27 -31.44 5.30
N GLY A 360 19.51 -32.08 6.45
CA GLY A 360 19.38 -31.45 7.77
C GLY A 360 17.95 -31.26 8.30
N ILE A 361 16.96 -31.98 7.75
CA ILE A 361 15.57 -31.92 8.23
C ILE A 361 15.17 -33.12 9.12
N TRP A 362 16.09 -34.06 9.37
CA TRP A 362 15.92 -35.17 10.31
C TRP A 362 17.04 -35.18 11.36
N PRO A 363 16.72 -35.18 12.67
CA PRO A 363 15.38 -34.98 13.27
C PRO A 363 14.80 -33.60 12.92
N ARG A 364 13.51 -33.38 13.19
CA ARG A 364 12.83 -32.14 12.81
C ARG A 364 13.58 -30.92 13.38
N PRO A 365 14.00 -29.95 12.55
CA PRO A 365 14.76 -28.80 13.01
C PRO A 365 13.85 -27.84 13.80
N GLU A 366 14.46 -27.02 14.66
CA GLU A 366 13.76 -26.02 15.45
C GLU A 366 13.57 -24.71 14.67
N VAL A 367 12.49 -24.00 14.98
CA VAL A 367 12.26 -22.64 14.47
C VAL A 367 13.33 -21.69 15.05
N PRO A 368 13.88 -20.73 14.26
CA PRO A 368 13.40 -20.22 12.97
C PRO A 368 14.05 -20.88 11.74
N TYR A 369 14.53 -22.13 11.85
CA TYR A 369 15.21 -22.87 10.77
C TYR A 369 16.48 -22.16 10.29
N CYS A 370 17.45 -22.00 11.20
CA CYS A 370 18.67 -21.24 10.95
C CYS A 370 19.40 -21.66 9.68
N GLY A 371 19.75 -20.68 8.84
CA GLY A 371 20.45 -20.86 7.58
C GLY A 371 19.66 -21.56 6.47
N MET A 372 18.40 -21.93 6.70
CA MET A 372 17.54 -22.55 5.69
C MET A 372 16.73 -21.49 4.94
N THR A 373 16.65 -21.64 3.62
CA THR A 373 15.78 -20.86 2.74
C THR A 373 14.76 -21.78 2.09
N PHE A 374 13.57 -21.26 1.78
CA PHE A 374 12.53 -22.07 1.13
C PHE A 374 13.02 -22.62 -0.22
N LYS A 375 13.63 -21.76 -1.06
CA LYS A 375 14.14 -22.12 -2.38
C LYS A 375 15.20 -23.22 -2.33
N SER A 376 16.16 -23.11 -1.42
CA SER A 376 17.20 -24.13 -1.25
C SER A 376 16.60 -25.45 -0.77
N LEU A 377 15.74 -25.41 0.24
CA LEU A 377 15.11 -26.61 0.79
C LEU A 377 14.19 -27.29 -0.24
N ALA A 378 13.41 -26.51 -1.00
CA ALA A 378 12.58 -27.03 -2.08
C ALA A 378 13.42 -27.81 -3.10
N SER A 379 14.52 -27.22 -3.58
CA SER A 379 15.46 -27.88 -4.51
C SER A 379 16.03 -29.17 -3.92
N GLN A 380 16.48 -29.14 -2.66
CA GLN A 380 17.04 -30.30 -1.97
C GLN A 380 16.02 -31.44 -1.83
N VAL A 381 14.75 -31.12 -1.52
CA VAL A 381 13.66 -32.11 -1.45
C VAL A 381 13.36 -32.72 -2.82
N GLU A 382 13.39 -31.93 -3.89
CA GLU A 382 13.25 -32.46 -5.25
C GLU A 382 14.39 -33.41 -5.66
N GLU A 383 15.57 -33.21 -5.10
CA GLU A 383 16.77 -34.01 -5.39
C GLU A 383 16.91 -35.26 -4.51
N MET A 384 16.12 -35.38 -3.44
CA MET A 384 16.17 -36.51 -2.51
C MET A 384 16.20 -37.88 -3.22
N ARG A 385 17.10 -38.75 -2.75
CA ARG A 385 17.27 -40.10 -3.27
C ARG A 385 16.36 -41.07 -2.55
N VAL A 386 15.12 -41.18 -3.03
CA VAL A 386 14.16 -42.17 -2.53
C VAL A 386 14.25 -43.45 -3.34
N ILE A 387 14.64 -44.55 -2.69
CA ILE A 387 14.75 -45.85 -3.33
C ILE A 387 13.34 -46.36 -3.62
N HIS A 388 13.07 -46.66 -4.89
CA HIS A 388 11.86 -47.37 -5.29
C HIS A 388 12.19 -48.86 -5.29
N HIS A 389 11.54 -49.64 -4.43
CA HIS A 389 11.65 -51.08 -4.51
C HIS A 389 10.99 -51.54 -5.81
N GLN A 390 11.77 -52.04 -6.77
CA GLN A 390 11.23 -52.83 -7.86
C GLN A 390 10.62 -54.07 -7.22
N CYS A 391 9.29 -54.13 -7.12
CA CYS A 391 8.62 -55.40 -6.82
C CYS A 391 9.13 -56.42 -7.84
N SER A 392 9.81 -57.46 -7.33
CA SER A 392 10.54 -58.44 -8.14
C SER A 392 9.71 -58.94 -9.31
N GLN A 393 10.33 -58.86 -10.48
CA GLN A 393 9.94 -59.53 -11.71
C GLN A 393 10.06 -61.06 -11.53
N ASP A 394 9.07 -61.69 -10.91
CA ASP A 394 8.99 -63.16 -10.93
C ASP A 394 8.07 -63.67 -12.06
N ASN A 395 7.73 -62.83 -13.05
CA ASN A 395 6.97 -63.26 -14.22
C ASN A 395 7.47 -62.59 -15.52
N PRO A 396 8.18 -63.31 -16.41
CA PRO A 396 8.64 -62.80 -17.70
C PRO A 396 7.51 -62.45 -18.69
N PHE A 397 6.26 -62.81 -18.37
CA PHE A 397 5.08 -62.58 -19.21
C PHE A 397 4.06 -61.61 -18.61
N ALA A 398 4.33 -61.00 -17.45
CA ALA A 398 3.45 -59.97 -16.90
C ALA A 398 3.68 -58.63 -17.63
N LEU A 399 3.11 -58.54 -18.84
CA LEU A 399 2.85 -57.29 -19.51
C LEU A 399 2.13 -56.34 -18.54
N TYR A 400 2.83 -55.27 -18.18
CA TYR A 400 2.27 -53.94 -17.94
C TYR A 400 1.01 -53.94 -17.04
N ASN A 401 1.18 -53.84 -15.73
CA ASN A 401 0.38 -52.97 -14.84
C ASN A 401 0.53 -53.36 -13.36
N SER A 402 0.53 -52.31 -12.52
CA SER A 402 0.22 -52.34 -11.08
C SER A 402 1.38 -52.35 -10.08
N CYS A 403 2.27 -51.36 -10.18
CA CYS A 403 2.62 -50.59 -8.98
C CYS A 403 1.87 -49.25 -9.07
N LYS A 404 0.74 -49.13 -8.39
CA LYS A 404 -0.08 -47.91 -8.34
C LYS A 404 0.50 -46.81 -7.44
N ASN A 405 1.65 -47.06 -6.80
CA ASN A 405 2.36 -46.04 -6.03
C ASN A 405 3.08 -45.12 -7.03
N ARG A 406 2.46 -43.98 -7.33
CA ARG A 406 3.19 -42.81 -7.86
C ARG A 406 4.42 -42.65 -6.98
N GLY A 407 5.59 -42.52 -7.61
CA GLY A 407 6.84 -42.47 -6.87
C GLY A 407 6.76 -41.45 -5.75
N VAL A 408 7.14 -41.83 -4.52
CA VAL A 408 7.08 -40.95 -3.34
C VAL A 408 7.79 -39.63 -3.62
N LYS A 409 8.91 -39.72 -4.33
CA LYS A 409 9.66 -38.57 -4.86
C LYS A 409 8.78 -37.63 -5.70
N GLU A 410 8.01 -38.16 -6.64
CA GLU A 410 7.13 -37.37 -7.49
C GLU A 410 5.95 -36.77 -6.73
N ALA A 411 5.45 -37.48 -5.71
CA ALA A 411 4.42 -36.94 -4.83
C ALA A 411 4.93 -35.77 -3.99
N MET A 412 6.13 -35.91 -3.40
CA MET A 412 6.81 -34.82 -2.69
C MET A 412 7.08 -33.64 -3.62
N LYS A 413 7.67 -33.89 -4.80
CA LYS A 413 7.93 -32.88 -5.81
C LYS A 413 6.65 -32.14 -6.22
N ALA A 414 5.56 -32.84 -6.50
CA ALA A 414 4.28 -32.21 -6.85
C ALA A 414 3.73 -31.34 -5.72
N SER A 415 3.94 -31.75 -4.46
CA SER A 415 3.48 -31.02 -3.27
C SER A 415 4.30 -29.76 -3.02
N VAL A 416 5.63 -29.85 -3.13
CA VAL A 416 6.55 -28.70 -3.04
C VAL A 416 6.27 -27.69 -4.16
N ASN A 417 6.15 -28.14 -5.42
CA ASN A 417 5.77 -27.28 -6.55
C ASN A 417 4.40 -26.62 -6.38
N SER A 418 3.48 -27.25 -5.63
CA SER A 418 2.19 -26.65 -5.29
C SER A 418 2.34 -25.54 -4.26
N LEU A 419 3.21 -25.72 -3.26
CA LEU A 419 3.52 -24.68 -2.27
C LEU A 419 4.20 -23.48 -2.92
N GLU A 420 5.20 -23.71 -3.78
CA GLU A 420 5.94 -22.62 -4.45
C GLU A 420 5.02 -21.74 -5.31
N ARG A 421 4.04 -22.35 -5.99
CA ARG A 421 3.01 -21.62 -6.76
C ARG A 421 2.03 -20.83 -5.90
N ARG A 422 1.88 -21.19 -4.63
CA ARG A 422 0.99 -20.53 -3.66
C ARG A 422 1.69 -19.44 -2.84
N LEU A 423 3.02 -19.36 -2.88
CA LEU A 423 3.76 -18.28 -2.24
C LEU A 423 3.40 -16.94 -2.89
N CYS A 424 2.75 -16.09 -2.10
CA CYS A 424 2.36 -14.74 -2.47
C CYS A 424 3.08 -13.73 -1.59
N GLY A 425 3.29 -12.54 -2.13
CA GLY A 425 3.79 -11.40 -1.38
C GLY A 425 2.78 -10.85 -0.39
N LEU A 426 3.28 -10.02 0.53
CA LEU A 426 2.45 -9.28 1.47
C LEU A 426 1.66 -8.18 0.75
N ASN A 427 0.46 -7.89 1.25
CA ASN A 427 -0.35 -6.79 0.74
C ASN A 427 -0.04 -5.51 1.52
N LEU A 428 0.46 -4.50 0.80
CA LEU A 428 0.86 -3.21 1.37
C LEU A 428 -0.28 -2.48 2.11
N ASP A 429 -1.54 -2.64 1.69
CA ASP A 429 -2.68 -1.92 2.27
C ASP A 429 -2.87 -2.18 3.77
N PHE A 430 -2.49 -3.35 4.27
CA PHE A 430 -2.65 -3.70 5.67
C PHE A 430 -1.80 -2.80 6.58
N TYR A 431 -0.62 -2.41 6.12
CA TYR A 431 0.33 -1.59 6.89
C TYR A 431 0.02 -0.09 6.81
N LEU A 432 -0.83 0.35 5.88
CA LEU A 432 -1.26 1.74 5.75
C LEU A 432 -2.44 2.10 6.67
N LEU A 433 -3.15 1.10 7.19
CA LEU A 433 -4.33 1.29 8.05
C LEU A 433 -3.96 1.35 9.53
N GLU A 434 -2.87 0.72 9.95
CA GLU A 434 -2.35 0.74 11.32
C GLU A 434 -1.90 2.14 11.76
N SER A 435 -1.34 2.94 10.86
CA SER A 435 -0.97 4.33 11.14
C SER A 435 -2.19 5.23 11.40
N ARG A 436 -3.35 4.91 10.81
CA ARG A 436 -4.61 5.69 10.95
C ARG A 436 -5.54 5.20 12.06
N SER A 437 -5.42 3.95 12.50
CA SER A 437 -6.26 3.38 13.57
C SER A 437 -5.73 3.77 14.97
N SER A 438 -4.41 3.91 15.12
CA SER A 438 -3.78 4.37 16.37
C SER A 438 -4.23 5.79 16.77
N GLU A 439 -4.40 6.70 15.81
CA GLU A 439 -4.94 8.06 16.05
C GLU A 439 -6.43 8.07 16.46
N LYS A 440 -7.25 7.15 15.92
CA LYS A 440 -8.68 7.08 16.21
C LYS A 440 -9.00 6.43 17.56
N SER A 441 -8.22 5.43 17.96
CA SER A 441 -8.37 4.79 19.27
C SER A 441 -7.97 5.72 20.43
N LYS A 442 -6.94 6.56 20.24
CA LYS A 442 -6.51 7.57 21.21
C LYS A 442 -7.56 8.67 21.44
N LYS A 443 -8.30 9.06 20.40
CA LYS A 443 -9.39 10.05 20.50
C LYS A 443 -10.64 9.51 21.22
N LYS A 444 -10.93 8.21 21.08
CA LYS A 444 -12.14 7.59 21.67
C LYS A 444 -12.00 7.29 23.17
N ASN A 445 -10.78 7.09 23.67
CA ASN A 445 -10.54 6.89 25.12
C ASN A 445 -10.54 8.18 25.93
N LYS A 446 -10.31 9.35 25.32
CA LYS A 446 -10.27 10.65 26.02
C LYS A 446 -11.66 11.19 26.39
N ASP A 447 -12.72 10.68 25.75
CA ASP A 447 -14.10 11.17 25.93
C ASP A 447 -14.95 10.30 26.88
N ALA A 448 -14.37 9.26 27.51
CA ALA A 448 -15.13 8.25 28.24
C ALA A 448 -14.94 8.23 29.78
N ASP A 449 -14.13 9.13 30.37
CA ASP A 449 -13.92 9.14 31.83
C ASP A 449 -14.68 10.27 32.53
N VAL A 450 -15.94 9.99 32.87
CA VAL A 450 -16.67 10.66 33.95
C VAL A 450 -17.34 9.56 34.77
N SER A 451 -16.78 9.31 35.96
CA SER A 451 -17.31 8.40 36.98
C SER A 451 -18.67 8.89 37.53
N PRO A 452 -19.50 8.02 38.14
CA PRO A 452 -19.32 7.85 39.58
C PRO A 452 -19.63 6.44 40.17
N SER A 453 -18.86 6.14 41.23
CA SER A 453 -19.29 5.62 42.54
C SER A 453 -19.57 4.12 42.78
N ALA A 454 -18.67 3.57 43.63
CA ALA A 454 -18.88 2.70 44.79
C ALA A 454 -19.54 1.31 44.65
N ARG A 455 -18.80 0.26 45.05
CA ARG A 455 -18.94 -0.38 46.39
C ARG A 455 -17.89 -1.50 46.59
N ARG A 456 -17.26 -1.43 47.76
CA ARG A 456 -16.30 -2.36 48.39
C ARG A 456 -17.00 -3.68 48.81
N THR A 457 -16.31 -4.83 48.67
CA THR A 457 -16.16 -5.85 49.73
C THR A 457 -15.06 -6.84 49.39
N SER A 458 -14.20 -7.07 50.39
CA SER A 458 -13.09 -8.01 50.53
C SER A 458 -13.52 -9.47 50.67
N VAL A 459 -12.60 -10.43 50.47
CA VAL A 459 -11.96 -11.29 51.51
C VAL A 459 -11.21 -12.45 50.81
N ASP A 460 -9.97 -12.67 51.25
CA ASP A 460 -8.99 -13.68 50.82
C ASP A 460 -9.17 -15.08 51.46
N ALA A 461 -8.31 -16.01 51.01
CA ALA A 461 -7.86 -17.30 51.57
C ALA A 461 -8.52 -18.57 50.98
N ALA A 462 -7.83 -19.67 50.62
CA ALA A 462 -6.41 -20.03 50.64
C ALA A 462 -6.15 -21.33 49.80
N ALA A 463 -4.90 -21.45 49.34
CA ALA A 463 -4.05 -22.65 49.20
C ALA A 463 -4.44 -23.87 48.32
N GLY A 464 -3.49 -24.28 47.46
CA GLY A 464 -3.45 -25.62 46.84
C GLY A 464 -2.48 -25.74 45.66
N PHE A 465 -1.18 -25.86 45.94
CA PHE A 465 -0.09 -26.03 44.99
C PHE A 465 -0.09 -27.45 44.40
N THR A 466 -0.22 -27.61 43.07
CA THR A 466 0.37 -28.73 42.32
C THR A 466 0.90 -28.18 41.00
N VAL A 467 2.22 -28.30 40.82
CA VAL A 467 2.97 -27.85 39.64
C VAL A 467 2.98 -28.98 38.61
N LEU A 468 2.39 -28.72 37.44
CA LEU A 468 2.62 -29.39 36.17
C LEU A 468 2.60 -28.31 35.06
N PRO A 469 3.45 -28.39 34.04
CA PRO A 469 3.75 -27.27 33.16
C PRO A 469 2.55 -26.92 32.27
N LYS A 470 2.08 -25.67 32.37
CA LYS A 470 1.11 -25.10 31.44
C LYS A 470 1.74 -24.99 30.05
N LEU A 471 1.30 -25.87 29.17
CA LEU A 471 1.33 -25.66 27.72
C LEU A 471 0.54 -24.37 27.44
N HIS A 472 1.21 -23.28 27.07
CA HIS A 472 0.55 -22.04 26.70
C HIS A 472 -0.03 -22.22 25.29
N ASP A 473 -1.31 -22.56 25.27
CA ASP A 473 -2.18 -22.60 24.10
C ASP A 473 -2.16 -21.21 23.43
N LYS A 474 -1.47 -21.10 22.29
CA LYS A 474 -1.53 -19.93 21.41
C LYS A 474 -2.76 -20.11 20.51
N GLY A 475 -3.93 -19.81 21.07
CA GLY A 475 -5.14 -19.57 20.30
C GLY A 475 -5.13 -18.12 19.78
N ASP A 476 -4.91 -17.98 18.49
CA ASP A 476 -5.42 -16.94 17.58
C ASP A 476 -5.77 -15.57 18.20
N LEU A 477 -4.79 -14.66 18.16
CA LEU A 477 -5.03 -13.21 18.15
C LEU A 477 -5.47 -12.80 16.74
N LEU A 478 -6.69 -13.22 16.35
CA LEU A 478 -7.41 -12.55 15.26
C LEU A 478 -7.72 -11.12 15.72
N PRO A 479 -7.38 -10.08 14.93
CA PRO A 479 -7.62 -8.71 15.32
C PRO A 479 -9.12 -8.44 15.46
N ARG A 480 -9.57 -8.35 16.71
CA ARG A 480 -10.77 -7.62 17.11
C ARG A 480 -10.62 -6.21 16.56
N THR A 481 -11.69 -5.71 15.91
CA THR A 481 -11.92 -4.31 15.48
C THR A 481 -11.53 -3.91 14.04
N MET A 482 -12.01 -4.64 13.04
CA MET A 482 -12.53 -3.97 11.84
C MET A 482 -14.02 -4.24 11.72
N VAL A 483 -14.77 -3.46 12.50
CA VAL A 483 -16.20 -3.25 12.36
C VAL A 483 -16.40 -2.63 10.99
N PHE A 484 -17.29 -3.23 10.19
CA PHE A 484 -17.85 -2.77 8.94
C PHE A 484 -17.64 -1.26 8.63
N GLU A 485 -16.48 -0.88 8.07
CA GLU A 485 -16.10 0.53 7.94
C GLU A 485 -17.08 1.36 7.08
N HIS A 486 -17.85 0.68 6.23
CA HIS A 486 -18.90 1.29 5.41
C HIS A 486 -20.25 1.33 6.15
N ALA A 487 -20.65 0.24 6.83
CA ALA A 487 -21.88 0.22 7.63
C ALA A 487 -21.80 1.07 8.91
N SER A 488 -20.59 1.48 9.33
CA SER A 488 -20.39 2.44 10.41
C SER A 488 -20.46 3.90 9.94
N LYS A 489 -20.45 4.16 8.63
CA LYS A 489 -20.56 5.52 8.07
C LYS A 489 -22.04 5.89 7.92
N PRO A 490 -22.46 7.11 8.32
CA PRO A 490 -23.86 7.53 8.18
C PRO A 490 -24.31 7.58 6.72
N LEU A 491 -23.38 7.86 5.79
CA LEU A 491 -23.65 7.92 4.36
C LEU A 491 -24.19 6.61 3.78
N PHE A 492 -23.75 5.45 4.29
CA PHE A 492 -24.26 4.14 3.86
C PHE A 492 -25.75 3.99 4.17
N TRP A 493 -26.16 4.32 5.41
CA TRP A 493 -27.56 4.22 5.83
C TRP A 493 -28.45 5.28 5.19
N ILE A 494 -27.93 6.49 4.94
CA ILE A 494 -28.65 7.53 4.22
C ILE A 494 -28.96 7.09 2.79
N LEU A 495 -27.99 6.49 2.09
CA LEU A 495 -28.20 5.95 0.76
C LEU A 495 -29.21 4.79 0.77
N ALA A 496 -29.09 3.86 1.72
CA ALA A 496 -30.03 2.75 1.86
C ALA A 496 -31.47 3.22 2.08
N ILE A 497 -31.67 4.19 2.98
CA ILE A 497 -32.99 4.79 3.21
C ILE A 497 -33.49 5.48 1.95
N ALA A 498 -32.62 6.22 1.24
CA ALA A 498 -33.00 6.92 0.01
C ALA A 498 -33.38 5.93 -1.13
N VAL A 499 -32.64 4.84 -1.30
CA VAL A 499 -32.93 3.80 -2.31
C VAL A 499 -34.23 3.08 -1.99
N ILE A 500 -34.46 2.72 -0.72
CA ILE A 500 -35.71 2.07 -0.27
C ILE A 500 -36.90 3.03 -0.43
N ALA A 501 -36.77 4.28 0.00
CA ALA A 501 -37.83 5.28 -0.13
C ALA A 501 -38.17 5.54 -1.60
N PHE A 502 -37.16 5.68 -2.46
CA PHE A 502 -37.35 5.86 -3.90
C PHE A 502 -38.06 4.64 -4.53
N TRP A 503 -37.69 3.43 -4.14
CA TRP A 503 -38.36 2.21 -4.59
C TRP A 503 -39.84 2.19 -4.18
N PHE A 504 -40.16 2.49 -2.92
CA PHE A 504 -41.55 2.59 -2.45
C PHE A 504 -42.36 3.65 -3.19
N ILE A 505 -41.78 4.83 -3.43
CA ILE A 505 -42.43 5.90 -4.20
C ILE A 505 -42.72 5.43 -5.63
N THR A 506 -41.77 4.72 -6.25
CA THR A 506 -41.91 4.19 -7.61
C THR A 506 -43.01 3.14 -7.69
N VAL A 507 -43.07 2.23 -6.71
CA VAL A 507 -44.13 1.20 -6.62
C VAL A 507 -45.50 1.83 -6.32
N ALA A 508 -45.58 2.81 -5.41
CA ALA A 508 -46.83 3.51 -5.08
C ALA A 508 -47.35 4.35 -6.24
N SER A 509 -46.47 4.78 -7.14
CA SER A 509 -46.80 5.50 -8.37
C SER A 509 -47.22 4.59 -9.52
N ALA A 510 -47.19 3.26 -9.32
CA ALA A 510 -47.68 2.30 -10.30
C ALA A 510 -49.18 2.46 -10.48
N ASP A 511 -49.63 2.58 -11.74
CA ASP A 511 -51.05 2.66 -12.05
C ASP A 511 -51.62 1.26 -12.35
N PRO A 512 -52.49 0.70 -11.48
CA PRO A 512 -53.06 -0.63 -11.69
C PRO A 512 -54.10 -0.69 -12.82
N SER A 513 -54.54 0.46 -13.37
CA SER A 513 -55.56 0.50 -14.44
C SER A 513 -55.07 0.03 -15.82
N SER A 514 -53.77 -0.31 -15.97
CA SER A 514 -53.19 -0.81 -17.23
C SER A 514 -53.53 -2.27 -17.55
N PHE A 515 -54.23 -2.99 -16.67
CA PHE A 515 -54.68 -4.36 -16.95
C PHE A 515 -55.85 -4.45 -17.94
N SER A 516 -56.58 -3.36 -18.17
CA SER A 516 -57.77 -3.34 -19.02
C SER A 516 -57.68 -2.31 -20.14
N SER A 517 -56.88 -2.57 -21.18
CA SER A 517 -57.15 -2.02 -22.51
C SER A 517 -56.29 -2.69 -23.58
N THR A 518 -56.95 -3.53 -24.37
CA THR A 518 -56.69 -3.95 -25.77
C THR A 518 -55.24 -4.32 -26.19
N PRO A 519 -55.03 -5.53 -26.75
CA PRO A 519 -53.72 -6.03 -27.12
C PRO A 519 -53.30 -5.50 -28.49
N GLU A 520 -52.72 -4.30 -28.55
CA GLU A 520 -51.90 -3.91 -29.70
C GLU A 520 -50.66 -3.17 -29.19
N TYR A 521 -49.52 -3.87 -29.20
CA TYR A 521 -48.16 -3.35 -29.03
C TYR A 521 -47.77 -2.73 -27.68
N ASN A 522 -48.09 -3.34 -26.54
CA ASN A 522 -47.46 -2.97 -25.26
C ASN A 522 -46.72 -4.16 -24.64
N TYR A 523 -45.38 -4.15 -24.74
CA TYR A 523 -44.51 -5.20 -24.18
C TYR A 523 -44.37 -5.15 -22.64
N LEU A 524 -44.99 -4.18 -21.95
CA LEU A 524 -44.93 -4.03 -20.49
C LEU A 524 -46.34 -3.73 -19.92
N PRO A 525 -46.89 -4.58 -19.02
CA PRO A 525 -48.28 -4.50 -18.56
C PRO A 525 -48.53 -3.48 -17.42
N ILE A 526 -47.49 -2.94 -16.80
CA ILE A 526 -47.60 -1.96 -15.69
C ILE A 526 -46.72 -0.76 -16.04
N ARG A 527 -47.26 0.46 -15.91
CA ARG A 527 -46.50 1.71 -16.13
C ARG A 527 -46.14 2.35 -14.81
N PHE A 528 -44.84 2.58 -14.58
CA PHE A 528 -44.32 3.15 -13.34
C PHE A 528 -44.01 4.65 -13.46
N THR A 529 -43.80 5.17 -14.67
CA THR A 529 -43.46 6.59 -14.89
C THR A 529 -44.63 7.48 -15.29
N LYS A 530 -45.89 7.04 -15.11
CA LYS A 530 -47.09 7.76 -15.59
C LYS A 530 -47.27 9.15 -14.95
N TRP A 531 -46.93 9.29 -13.67
CA TRP A 531 -46.94 10.57 -12.96
C TRP A 531 -45.99 11.62 -13.56
N LEU A 532 -44.99 11.17 -14.32
CA LEU A 532 -44.01 12.04 -14.99
C LEU A 532 -44.54 12.56 -16.34
N CYS A 533 -45.56 11.93 -16.92
CA CYS A 533 -46.12 12.30 -18.23
C CYS A 533 -46.53 13.78 -18.37
N PRO A 534 -47.16 14.45 -17.37
CA PRO A 534 -47.51 15.87 -17.48
C PRO A 534 -46.29 16.80 -17.60
N TYR A 535 -45.14 16.37 -17.08
CA TYR A 535 -43.90 17.16 -17.04
C TYR A 535 -42.99 16.90 -18.24
N LEU A 536 -43.17 15.75 -18.90
CA LEU A 536 -42.43 15.28 -20.06
C LEU A 536 -43.00 15.85 -21.37
N THR A 537 -43.01 17.17 -21.52
CA THR A 537 -43.60 17.83 -22.71
C THR A 537 -42.63 17.98 -23.89
N THR A 538 -41.32 17.87 -23.66
CA THR A 538 -40.29 18.12 -24.68
C THR A 538 -39.23 17.02 -24.70
N ARG A 539 -38.61 16.79 -25.87
CA ARG A 539 -37.56 15.77 -26.06
C ARG A 539 -36.37 15.96 -25.11
N ARG A 540 -35.98 17.21 -24.82
CA ARG A 540 -34.91 17.50 -23.86
C ARG A 540 -35.25 17.02 -22.46
N ARG A 541 -36.50 17.19 -22.00
CA ARG A 541 -36.95 16.73 -20.67
C ARG A 541 -36.98 15.20 -20.55
N HIS A 542 -37.29 14.48 -21.62
CA HIS A 542 -37.21 13.01 -21.64
C HIS A 542 -35.78 12.49 -21.50
N VAL A 543 -34.84 13.10 -22.22
CA VAL A 543 -33.41 12.72 -22.12
C VAL A 543 -32.87 13.04 -20.72
N VAL A 544 -33.26 14.19 -20.14
CA VAL A 544 -32.89 14.56 -18.77
C VAL A 544 -33.48 13.56 -17.77
N ALA A 545 -34.77 13.20 -17.90
CA ALA A 545 -35.39 12.20 -17.03
C ALA A 545 -34.71 10.83 -17.14
N ALA A 546 -34.45 10.34 -18.37
CA ALA A 546 -33.73 9.09 -18.58
C ALA A 546 -32.32 9.12 -17.97
N SER A 547 -31.59 10.22 -18.12
CA SER A 547 -30.26 10.41 -17.52
C SER A 547 -30.31 10.36 -16.00
N ILE A 548 -31.32 10.98 -15.37
CA ILE A 548 -31.51 10.96 -13.91
C ILE A 548 -31.76 9.52 -13.42
N TYR A 549 -32.61 8.75 -14.11
CA TYR A 549 -32.87 7.35 -13.75
C TYR A 549 -31.63 6.46 -13.94
N VAL A 550 -30.80 6.72 -14.94
CA VAL A 550 -29.51 6.02 -15.12
C VAL A 550 -28.51 6.38 -14.01
N SER A 551 -28.45 7.64 -13.59
CA SER A 551 -27.62 8.06 -12.45
C SER A 551 -28.07 7.40 -11.14
N ILE A 552 -29.39 7.32 -10.89
CA ILE A 552 -29.97 6.61 -9.73
C ILE A 552 -29.60 5.12 -9.76
N LEU A 553 -29.67 4.48 -10.94
CA LEU A 553 -29.24 3.09 -11.10
C LEU A 553 -27.76 2.90 -10.73
N GLY A 554 -26.89 3.84 -11.11
CA GLY A 554 -25.48 3.84 -10.71
C GLY A 554 -25.29 3.89 -9.19
N VAL A 555 -26.07 4.72 -8.48
CA VAL A 555 -26.04 4.80 -7.02
C VAL A 555 -26.56 3.50 -6.37
N GLN A 556 -27.66 2.93 -6.89
CA GLN A 556 -28.20 1.64 -6.41
C GLN A 556 -27.20 0.49 -6.58
N LEU A 557 -26.47 0.43 -7.69
CA LEU A 557 -25.44 -0.59 -7.93
C LEU A 557 -24.21 -0.42 -7.03
N LEU A 558 -23.81 0.83 -6.76
CA LEU A 558 -22.71 1.14 -5.83
C LEU A 558 -23.05 0.67 -4.41
N GLU A 559 -24.26 0.99 -3.95
CA GLU A 559 -24.75 0.57 -2.64
C GLU A 559 -24.93 -0.96 -2.56
N GLY A 560 -25.51 -1.57 -3.59
CA GLY A 560 -25.66 -3.02 -3.69
C GLY A 560 -24.33 -3.76 -3.62
N ARG A 561 -23.27 -3.21 -4.24
CA ARG A 561 -21.90 -3.74 -4.13
C ARG A 561 -21.41 -3.70 -2.67
N TRP A 562 -21.64 -2.62 -1.94
CA TRP A 562 -21.25 -2.52 -0.52
C TRP A 562 -22.00 -3.51 0.36
N VAL A 563 -23.31 -3.69 0.14
CA VAL A 563 -24.13 -4.68 0.85
C VAL A 563 -23.63 -6.11 0.57
N LEU A 564 -23.33 -6.44 -0.70
CA LEU A 564 -22.85 -7.77 -1.09
C LEU A 564 -21.48 -8.10 -0.48
N VAL A 565 -20.55 -7.14 -0.48
CA VAL A 565 -19.22 -7.28 0.16
C VAL A 565 -19.36 -7.47 1.67
N THR A 566 -20.28 -6.75 2.30
CA THR A 566 -20.60 -6.85 3.74
C THR A 566 -21.14 -8.24 4.09
N ASN A 567 -22.12 -8.73 3.33
CA ASN A 567 -22.72 -10.05 3.52
C ASN A 567 -21.72 -11.19 3.27
N TRP A 568 -20.87 -11.07 2.24
CA TRP A 568 -19.83 -12.05 1.94
C TRP A 568 -18.82 -12.16 3.10
N ARG A 569 -18.35 -11.03 3.63
CA ARG A 569 -17.42 -11.01 4.77
C ARG A 569 -18.05 -11.57 6.06
N PHE A 570 -19.34 -11.32 6.27
CA PHE A 570 -20.06 -11.89 7.41
C PHE A 570 -20.19 -13.42 7.28
N LEU A 571 -20.51 -13.92 6.09
CA LEU A 571 -20.56 -15.35 5.79
C LEU A 571 -19.19 -16.03 5.99
N GLN A 572 -18.10 -15.41 5.52
CA GLN A 572 -16.73 -15.91 5.72
C GLN A 572 -16.35 -16.01 7.20
N ARG A 573 -16.68 -14.99 8.02
CA ARG A 573 -16.44 -15.05 9.47
C ARG A 573 -17.27 -16.15 10.13
N PHE A 574 -18.54 -16.28 9.75
CA PHE A 574 -19.41 -17.32 10.30
C PHE A 574 -18.89 -18.73 9.95
N LEU A 575 -18.45 -18.92 8.71
CA LEU A 575 -17.80 -20.16 8.26
C LEU A 575 -16.46 -20.42 8.97
N GLY A 576 -15.69 -19.38 9.29
CA GLY A 576 -14.46 -19.49 10.07
C GLY A 576 -14.68 -19.89 11.53
N THR A 577 -15.86 -19.61 12.10
CA THR A 577 -16.24 -20.05 13.46
C THR A 577 -16.81 -21.48 13.52
N PHE A 578 -16.87 -22.20 12.39
CA PHE A 578 -17.37 -23.57 12.41
C PHE A 578 -16.40 -24.51 13.13
N PRO A 579 -16.85 -25.18 14.19
CA PRO A 579 -16.00 -26.13 14.90
C PRO A 579 -15.75 -27.37 14.02
N PRO A 580 -14.56 -28.00 14.13
CA PRO A 580 -14.26 -29.20 13.37
C PRO A 580 -15.19 -30.36 13.79
N MET A 581 -15.76 -31.04 12.78
CA MET A 581 -16.77 -32.11 12.93
C MET A 581 -16.31 -33.26 13.84
N ARG A 582 -15.00 -33.40 14.06
CA ARG A 582 -14.38 -34.47 14.84
C ARG A 582 -14.44 -34.25 16.37
N THR A 583 -14.60 -33.01 16.83
CA THR A 583 -14.50 -32.67 18.27
C THR A 583 -15.78 -32.06 18.85
N THR A 584 -16.78 -31.74 18.02
CA THR A 584 -18.04 -31.14 18.48
C THR A 584 -19.19 -32.13 18.44
N GLY A 585 -19.95 -32.20 19.54
CA GLY A 585 -21.11 -33.08 19.65
C GLY A 585 -22.22 -32.74 18.63
N PHE A 586 -22.97 -33.75 18.20
CA PHE A 586 -24.01 -33.65 17.18
C PHE A 586 -25.00 -32.49 17.40
N MET A 587 -25.41 -32.25 18.65
CA MET A 587 -26.34 -31.16 19.00
C MET A 587 -25.75 -29.77 18.81
N ALA A 588 -24.46 -29.59 19.11
CA ALA A 588 -23.77 -28.32 18.87
C ALA A 588 -23.61 -28.07 17.36
N TYR A 589 -23.23 -29.10 16.61
CA TYR A 589 -23.08 -29.01 15.16
C TYR A 589 -24.40 -28.70 14.44
N ALA A 590 -25.52 -29.26 14.94
CA ALA A 590 -26.86 -28.94 14.45
C ALA A 590 -27.23 -27.46 14.68
N VAL A 591 -26.89 -26.89 15.84
CA VAL A 591 -27.09 -25.46 16.14
C VAL A 591 -26.28 -24.59 15.18
N PHE A 592 -24.98 -24.87 14.98
CA PHE A 592 -24.15 -24.13 14.01
C PHE A 592 -24.67 -24.24 12.58
N SER A 593 -25.15 -25.43 12.18
CA SER A 593 -25.74 -25.66 10.86
C SER A 593 -27.04 -24.88 10.66
N CYS A 594 -27.93 -24.86 11.66
CA CYS A 594 -29.13 -24.02 11.65
C CYS A 594 -28.79 -22.52 11.56
N SER A 595 -27.80 -22.07 12.33
CA SER A 595 -27.33 -20.68 12.27
C SER A 595 -26.73 -20.34 10.90
N LEU A 596 -26.01 -21.25 10.25
CA LEU A 596 -25.53 -21.05 8.86
C LEU A 596 -26.69 -20.89 7.88
N LEU A 597 -27.74 -21.70 8.00
CA LEU A 597 -28.93 -21.58 7.16
C LEU A 597 -29.59 -20.22 7.33
N VAL A 598 -29.63 -19.67 8.54
CA VAL A 598 -30.15 -18.32 8.81
C VAL A 598 -29.27 -17.25 8.14
N VAL A 599 -27.94 -17.36 8.27
CA VAL A 599 -27.00 -16.39 7.68
C VAL A 599 -27.04 -16.43 6.15
N VAL A 600 -27.04 -17.62 5.56
CA VAL A 600 -27.18 -17.81 4.11
C VAL A 600 -28.55 -17.32 3.63
N GLY A 601 -29.61 -17.63 4.37
CA GLY A 601 -30.97 -17.17 4.09
C GLY A 601 -31.08 -15.65 4.08
N PHE A 602 -30.49 -14.97 5.06
CA PHE A 602 -30.41 -13.51 5.10
C PHE A 602 -29.65 -12.96 3.88
N GLY A 603 -28.51 -13.56 3.52
CA GLY A 603 -27.75 -13.20 2.32
C GLY A 603 -28.59 -13.33 1.04
N LEU A 604 -29.29 -14.45 0.85
CA LEU A 604 -30.16 -14.66 -0.31
C LEU A 604 -31.34 -13.68 -0.35
N PHE A 605 -31.95 -13.39 0.80
CA PHE A 605 -33.02 -12.40 0.91
C PHE A 605 -32.56 -11.00 0.46
N THR A 606 -31.40 -10.54 0.94
CA THR A 606 -30.86 -9.23 0.53
C THR A 606 -30.54 -9.15 -0.96
N ILE A 607 -30.04 -10.25 -1.56
CA ILE A 607 -29.81 -10.33 -3.01
C ILE A 607 -31.13 -10.23 -3.76
N ALA A 608 -32.17 -10.96 -3.33
CA ALA A 608 -33.49 -10.93 -3.96
C ALA A 608 -34.11 -9.52 -3.92
N VAL A 609 -34.02 -8.82 -2.79
CA VAL A 609 -34.47 -7.42 -2.65
C VAL A 609 -33.68 -6.50 -3.59
N GLY A 610 -32.35 -6.63 -3.65
CA GLY A 610 -31.51 -5.86 -4.55
C GLY A 610 -31.86 -6.06 -6.03
N VAL A 611 -32.10 -7.32 -6.44
CA VAL A 611 -32.55 -7.65 -7.80
C VAL A 611 -33.90 -7.03 -8.12
N ALA A 612 -34.86 -7.05 -7.18
CA ALA A 612 -36.16 -6.42 -7.37
C ALA A 612 -36.06 -4.90 -7.56
N ILE A 613 -35.21 -4.23 -6.77
CA ILE A 613 -34.98 -2.79 -6.87
C ILE A 613 -34.36 -2.43 -8.23
N VAL A 614 -33.30 -3.12 -8.64
CA VAL A 614 -32.60 -2.87 -9.91
C VAL A 614 -33.47 -3.19 -11.11
N SER A 615 -34.25 -4.28 -11.04
CA SER A 615 -35.15 -4.67 -12.13
C SER A 615 -36.24 -3.63 -12.35
N LEU A 616 -36.83 -3.10 -11.28
CA LEU A 616 -37.84 -2.03 -11.37
C LEU A 616 -37.25 -0.75 -11.97
N GLN A 617 -36.02 -0.39 -11.59
CA GLN A 617 -35.30 0.75 -12.16
C GLN A 617 -35.03 0.55 -13.66
N GLY A 618 -34.65 -0.66 -14.06
CA GLY A 618 -34.45 -1.05 -15.46
C GLY A 618 -35.73 -0.90 -16.29
N VAL A 619 -36.88 -1.36 -15.75
CA VAL A 619 -38.20 -1.20 -16.40
C VAL A 619 -38.53 0.29 -16.60
N CYS A 620 -38.29 1.15 -15.60
CA CYS A 620 -38.52 2.59 -15.72
C CYS A 620 -37.65 3.26 -16.81
N ILE A 621 -36.38 2.85 -16.92
CA ILE A 621 -35.46 3.35 -17.97
C ILE A 621 -35.94 2.91 -19.35
N VAL A 622 -36.36 1.65 -19.49
CA VAL A 622 -36.91 1.10 -20.74
C VAL A 622 -38.18 1.85 -21.14
N GLU A 623 -39.11 2.11 -20.21
CA GLU A 623 -40.32 2.92 -20.47
C GLU A 623 -39.98 4.31 -21.01
N LEU A 624 -39.03 5.02 -20.38
CA LEU A 624 -38.62 6.36 -20.81
C LEU A 624 -37.91 6.36 -22.19
N MET A 625 -37.15 5.31 -22.49
CA MET A 625 -36.42 5.17 -23.76
C MET A 625 -37.35 4.79 -24.93
N PHE A 626 -38.31 3.88 -24.71
CA PHE A 626 -39.27 3.48 -25.75
C PHE A 626 -40.29 4.57 -26.06
N PHE A 627 -40.71 5.38 -25.08
CA PHE A 627 -41.57 6.56 -25.33
C PHE A 627 -40.89 7.57 -26.28
N ASN A 628 -39.58 7.75 -26.17
CA ASN A 628 -38.78 8.59 -27.06
C ASN A 628 -38.66 8.02 -28.49
N LEU A 629 -38.67 6.69 -28.64
CA LEU A 629 -38.67 6.02 -29.96
C LEU A 629 -40.04 6.12 -30.65
N GLY A 630 -41.15 5.97 -29.92
CA GLY A 630 -42.50 6.14 -30.47
C GLY A 630 -42.80 7.56 -30.99
N GLN A 631 -42.19 8.59 -30.39
CA GLN A 631 -42.26 9.96 -30.93
C GLN A 631 -41.47 10.14 -32.23
N LYS A 632 -40.34 9.45 -32.42
CA LYS A 632 -39.58 9.50 -33.69
C LYS A 632 -40.37 8.87 -34.83
N GLU A 633 -41.07 7.78 -34.55
CA GLU A 633 -41.89 7.09 -35.55
C GLU A 633 -43.11 7.91 -35.99
N THR A 634 -43.78 8.58 -35.05
CA THR A 634 -44.93 9.45 -35.34
C THR A 634 -44.52 10.76 -36.02
N ALA A 635 -43.41 11.39 -35.60
CA ALA A 635 -42.85 12.57 -36.28
C ALA A 635 -42.41 12.24 -37.72
N GLY A 636 -41.75 11.09 -37.94
CA GLY A 636 -41.35 10.64 -39.28
C GLY A 636 -42.51 10.14 -40.18
N LYS A 637 -43.69 9.89 -39.60
CA LYS A 637 -44.93 9.58 -40.35
C LYS A 637 -45.69 10.85 -40.72
N TYR A 638 -45.66 11.87 -39.85
CA TYR A 638 -46.24 13.19 -40.10
C TYR A 638 -45.47 13.96 -41.19
N ASP A 639 -44.14 13.95 -41.15
CA ASP A 639 -43.29 14.55 -42.19
C ASP A 639 -43.54 13.91 -43.56
N ARG A 640 -43.59 12.57 -43.63
CA ARG A 640 -43.92 11.85 -44.88
C ARG A 640 -45.31 12.20 -45.42
N HIS A 641 -46.29 12.41 -44.54
CA HIS A 641 -47.66 12.74 -44.94
C HIS A 641 -47.76 14.17 -45.50
N ILE A 642 -47.00 15.12 -44.94
CA ILE A 642 -46.86 16.49 -45.46
C ILE A 642 -46.12 16.49 -46.80
N GLU A 643 -45.03 15.72 -46.93
CA GLU A 643 -44.32 15.58 -48.20
C GLU A 643 -45.22 15.01 -49.31
N THR A 644 -46.05 14.02 -49.00
CA THR A 644 -47.04 13.50 -49.97
C THR A 644 -48.13 14.52 -50.31
N GLN A 645 -48.59 15.34 -49.36
CA GLN A 645 -49.58 16.40 -49.63
C GLN A 645 -49.01 17.53 -50.51
N ILE A 646 -47.77 17.94 -50.26
CA ILE A 646 -47.08 18.97 -51.07
C ILE A 646 -46.81 18.46 -52.49
N LEU A 647 -46.49 17.17 -52.65
CA LEU A 647 -46.31 16.55 -53.97
C LEU A 647 -47.64 16.39 -54.73
N THR A 648 -48.76 16.14 -54.05
CA THR A 648 -50.09 16.15 -54.69
C THR A 648 -50.53 17.55 -55.08
N ASP A 649 -50.31 18.57 -54.26
CA ASP A 649 -50.68 19.97 -54.56
C ASP A 649 -49.84 20.59 -55.69
N LYS A 650 -48.57 20.19 -55.83
CA LYS A 650 -47.74 20.53 -57.00
C LYS A 650 -48.18 19.86 -58.29
N LYS A 651 -48.88 18.72 -58.20
CA LYS A 651 -49.36 17.97 -59.37
C LYS A 651 -50.71 18.48 -59.87
N THR A 652 -51.53 19.05 -58.99
CA THR A 652 -52.78 19.76 -59.34
C THR A 652 -52.53 21.16 -59.90
N THR A 653 -51.52 21.89 -59.42
CA THR A 653 -51.16 23.24 -59.94
C THR A 653 -50.36 23.25 -61.25
N SER A 654 -50.03 22.07 -61.80
CA SER A 654 -49.38 21.92 -63.12
C SER A 654 -50.36 21.51 -64.22
N ASN A 655 -51.64 21.31 -63.90
CA ASN A 655 -52.68 20.82 -64.82
C ASN A 655 -53.87 21.80 -64.97
N ASP A 656 -53.78 22.99 -64.40
CA ASP A 656 -54.60 24.19 -64.70
C ASP A 656 -53.65 25.34 -65.06
#